data_AF-A0A661Y5F5-F1
#
_entry.id   AF-A0A661Y5F5-F1
#
_cell.length_a   1.000
_cell.length_b   1.000
_cell.length_c   1.000
_cell.angle_alpha   90.00
_cell.angle_beta   90.00
_cell.angle_gamma   90.00
#
_symmetry.space_group_name_H-M   'P 1'
#
loop_
_entity.id
_entity.type
_entity.pdbx_description
1 polymer ?
#
loop_
_entity_poly.entity_id
_entity_poly.type
_entity_poly.pdbx_seq_one_letter_code
_entity_poly.pdbx_strand_id
1 'polypeptide(L)'
;MKKFILFVFLLNSLLITAQTPCSGGLAGSYPCNGVDLQSYFSLAQLGATTGNDSWGWTDPIDQKEYALVGLNNSTFFIDITDPVNPRRLGRLMSSGSSNWWRDIKTYQNHAFIVSEATGHGMQVFDLTRLRGLSTDPNRTFTEDAHYSGFSKAHNIIINEDTGIAYVIGPNIYSGGPHFIDISTPTSPTSLGGYSGKGYTHDAYVVTYDGPDPDYQGQEIFIGSNENEVVILDVTNKGSVQVISTITYPNFHYTHQGWFTEDKNYFIVGDEEDEVMDGVNTKTIVFDLIDLDNPSIHFNYFGSISAIDHNGYVRGNRFYMANYRGGMRILKIDDIANQNMTEVSYFDTWPSSNSAAFNGAWNVYPYFESGNLLISNYDTGFFVVKDPNYDNVDPTVVCQDITATLNSVTGSVTIVALDVDGGSTDNIGITARSIDITTFTCNDLGPNNVTLTVDDDYGNKSSCVAVVTVQAETTTYSGGTWTPSTPGAGSNAKFSQNYNTSSGDVDSCTCEIDGGVTVTVAAGNYLNIERDITVNGTLIVEHQGSVVQTDGNALVTNNGTINVNLSTPNLASRDFMILGSPMTGETRGSVWGAAFLVLDHNTLNFVPNAAVAAAFPGAENFADDNGDNWIAYGGGGTIDPGEGYLVRPQAGYGQPGGVFNYTYDDGTLNNGIVNFSVV
;
A
#
# COMPACT_ATOMS: atom_id res chain seq x y z
N MET A 1 66.43 -33.97 -53.66
CA MET A 1 65.85 -32.72 -54.18
C MET A 1 64.35 -32.72 -53.89
N LYS A 2 63.86 -31.65 -53.24
CA LYS A 2 62.51 -31.04 -53.38
C LYS A 2 61.30 -31.94 -52.99
N LYS A 3 60.39 -31.58 -52.08
CA LYS A 3 60.00 -30.28 -51.49
C LYS A 3 59.32 -30.51 -50.12
N PHE A 4 59.54 -29.54 -49.25
CA PHE A 4 59.05 -29.39 -47.88
C PHE A 4 57.72 -28.59 -47.86
N ILE A 5 56.81 -29.00 -46.96
CA ILE A 5 55.95 -28.21 -46.02
C ILE A 5 55.13 -27.01 -46.55
N LEU A 6 53.81 -26.99 -46.28
CA LEU A 6 53.14 -26.16 -45.25
C LEU A 6 51.61 -26.38 -45.25
N PHE A 7 51.08 -26.92 -44.15
CA PHE A 7 49.66 -26.85 -43.79
C PHE A 7 49.48 -25.57 -42.97
N VAL A 8 48.76 -24.58 -43.50
CA VAL A 8 48.31 -23.41 -42.75
C VAL A 8 46.91 -23.72 -42.25
N PHE A 9 46.78 -24.05 -40.95
CA PHE A 9 45.51 -23.94 -40.25
C PHE A 9 45.28 -22.46 -39.96
N LEU A 10 44.37 -21.82 -40.70
CA LEU A 10 43.78 -20.55 -40.30
C LEU A 10 42.89 -20.81 -39.08
N LEU A 11 43.40 -20.52 -37.89
CA LEU A 11 42.56 -20.24 -36.72
C LEU A 11 41.83 -18.92 -37.00
N ASN A 12 40.61 -18.98 -37.53
CA ASN A 12 39.68 -17.87 -37.41
C ASN A 12 39.19 -17.86 -35.96
N SER A 13 39.93 -17.17 -35.09
CA SER A 13 39.42 -16.77 -33.78
C SER A 13 38.28 -15.78 -34.03
N LEU A 14 37.04 -16.25 -33.98
CA LEU A 14 35.90 -15.40 -33.70
C LEU A 14 36.20 -14.71 -32.36
N LEU A 15 36.54 -13.42 -32.41
CA LEU A 15 36.55 -12.57 -31.23
C LEU A 15 35.09 -12.43 -30.81
N ILE A 16 34.63 -13.32 -29.94
CA ILE A 16 33.43 -13.10 -29.15
C ILE A 16 33.82 -11.99 -28.17
N THR A 17 33.42 -10.76 -28.44
CA THR A 17 33.46 -9.70 -27.44
C THR A 17 32.41 -10.05 -26.40
N ALA A 18 32.85 -10.72 -25.35
CA ALA A 18 32.03 -10.97 -24.18
C ALA A 18 31.75 -9.64 -23.48
N GLN A 19 30.65 -9.57 -22.73
CA GLN A 19 30.43 -8.52 -21.72
C GLN A 19 31.68 -8.36 -20.85
N THR A 20 31.94 -7.17 -20.33
CA THR A 20 33.04 -6.91 -19.41
C THR A 20 32.50 -6.92 -17.99
N PRO A 21 32.61 -8.04 -17.24
CA PRO A 21 31.96 -8.17 -15.95
C PRO A 21 32.60 -7.26 -14.91
N CYS A 22 31.80 -6.80 -13.96
CA CYS A 22 32.30 -6.13 -12.78
C CYS A 22 32.95 -7.15 -11.84
N SER A 23 34.27 -7.25 -11.86
CA SER A 23 35.01 -8.22 -11.08
C SER A 23 36.18 -7.57 -10.35
N GLY A 24 36.20 -7.73 -9.02
CA GLY A 24 37.22 -7.12 -8.18
C GLY A 24 37.12 -5.58 -8.12
N GLY A 25 35.91 -5.04 -8.30
CA GLY A 25 35.62 -3.59 -8.27
C GLY A 25 35.91 -2.86 -9.58
N LEU A 26 36.17 -3.57 -10.68
CA LEU A 26 36.44 -2.98 -11.98
C LEU A 26 35.72 -3.74 -13.10
N ALA A 27 35.18 -2.99 -14.06
CA ALA A 27 34.73 -3.47 -15.36
C ALA A 27 35.63 -2.85 -16.42
N GLY A 28 36.69 -3.57 -16.80
CA GLY A 28 37.75 -3.00 -17.62
C GLY A 28 38.56 -1.97 -16.83
N SER A 29 38.52 -0.70 -17.25
CA SER A 29 39.19 0.41 -16.54
C SER A 29 38.26 1.22 -15.63
N TYR A 30 36.98 0.83 -15.54
CA TYR A 30 35.94 1.60 -14.86
C TYR A 30 35.63 0.98 -13.50
N PRO A 31 35.72 1.75 -12.38
CA PRO A 31 35.25 1.31 -11.09
C PRO A 31 33.77 0.93 -11.14
N CYS A 32 33.41 -0.17 -10.49
CA CYS A 32 32.04 -0.64 -10.48
C CYS A 32 31.75 -1.46 -9.21
N ASN A 33 30.47 -1.56 -8.88
CA ASN A 33 29.94 -2.54 -7.94
C ASN A 33 28.61 -3.06 -8.50
N GLY A 34 28.53 -4.36 -8.76
CA GLY A 34 27.30 -5.02 -9.19
C GLY A 34 26.83 -4.73 -10.62
N VAL A 35 27.55 -3.91 -11.40
CA VAL A 35 27.10 -3.48 -12.75
C VAL A 35 28.15 -3.79 -13.82
N ASP A 36 27.76 -4.61 -14.79
CA ASP A 36 28.62 -5.05 -15.89
C ASP A 36 28.62 -4.02 -17.04
N LEU A 37 29.80 -3.81 -17.65
CA LEU A 37 29.92 -3.01 -18.87
C LEU A 37 29.57 -3.87 -20.09
N GLN A 38 28.55 -3.46 -20.83
CA GLN A 38 28.13 -4.13 -22.06
C GLN A 38 28.87 -3.56 -23.27
N SER A 39 28.86 -2.23 -23.43
CA SER A 39 29.55 -1.56 -24.53
C SER A 39 29.84 -0.08 -24.24
N TYR A 40 30.79 0.48 -24.98
CA TYR A 40 31.19 1.89 -24.88
C TYR A 40 31.49 2.46 -26.26
N PHE A 41 31.06 3.70 -26.48
CA PHE A 41 31.40 4.49 -27.65
C PHE A 41 31.95 5.86 -27.24
N SER A 42 33.14 6.20 -27.69
CA SER A 42 33.69 7.53 -27.45
C SER A 42 32.97 8.60 -28.27
N LEU A 43 33.01 9.84 -27.81
CA LEU A 43 32.46 10.98 -28.54
C LEU A 43 33.04 11.11 -29.96
N ALA A 44 34.34 10.80 -30.13
CA ALA A 44 34.97 10.77 -31.43
C ALA A 44 34.37 9.70 -32.37
N GLN A 45 34.00 8.52 -31.84
CA GLN A 45 33.30 7.48 -32.62
C GLN A 45 31.86 7.85 -32.97
N LEU A 46 31.24 8.72 -32.16
CA LEU A 46 29.93 9.34 -32.40
C LEU A 46 30.02 10.60 -33.28
N GLY A 47 31.21 11.13 -33.52
CA GLY A 47 31.43 12.35 -34.31
C GLY A 47 30.96 13.62 -33.59
N ALA A 48 31.23 13.71 -32.29
CA ALA A 48 30.87 14.79 -31.40
C ALA A 48 32.05 15.15 -30.47
N THR A 49 31.93 16.28 -29.77
CA THR A 49 32.93 16.75 -28.80
C THR A 49 32.44 16.74 -27.36
N THR A 50 31.13 16.78 -27.14
CA THR A 50 30.50 16.58 -25.83
C THR A 50 29.22 15.74 -25.99
N GLY A 51 28.91 14.96 -24.96
CA GLY A 51 27.62 14.28 -24.78
C GLY A 51 26.69 15.10 -23.87
N ASN A 52 25.40 14.78 -23.88
CA ASN A 52 24.42 15.35 -22.94
C ASN A 52 23.35 14.30 -22.61
N ASP A 53 22.06 14.64 -22.68
CA ASP A 53 20.98 13.72 -22.36
C ASP A 53 21.00 12.44 -23.24
N SER A 54 20.41 11.38 -22.71
CA SER A 54 20.06 10.18 -23.47
C SER A 54 18.70 9.66 -23.06
N TRP A 55 18.00 9.08 -24.02
CA TRP A 55 16.72 8.44 -23.79
C TRP A 55 16.66 7.08 -24.48
N GLY A 56 15.62 6.31 -24.17
CA GLY A 56 15.38 5.00 -24.75
C GLY A 56 14.10 4.93 -25.57
N TRP A 57 14.06 3.99 -26.50
CA TRP A 57 12.85 3.55 -27.17
C TRP A 57 12.88 2.05 -27.34
N THR A 58 11.85 1.38 -26.84
CA THR A 58 11.60 -0.03 -27.15
C THR A 58 10.54 -0.08 -28.24
N ASP A 59 10.86 -0.72 -29.35
CA ASP A 59 9.91 -0.89 -30.44
C ASP A 59 8.78 -1.83 -30.01
N PRO A 60 7.51 -1.38 -30.01
CA PRO A 60 6.40 -2.19 -29.53
C PRO A 60 6.14 -3.44 -30.41
N ILE A 61 6.67 -3.49 -31.64
CA ILE A 61 6.43 -4.60 -32.58
C ILE A 61 7.47 -5.71 -32.46
N ASP A 62 8.76 -5.37 -32.53
CA ASP A 62 9.84 -6.36 -32.53
C ASP A 62 10.65 -6.38 -31.22
N GLN A 63 10.25 -5.58 -30.23
CA GLN A 63 10.84 -5.50 -28.88
C GLN A 63 12.33 -5.15 -28.89
N LYS A 64 12.80 -4.51 -29.97
CA LYS A 64 14.17 -4.01 -30.05
C LYS A 64 14.33 -2.75 -29.24
N GLU A 65 15.49 -2.64 -28.61
CA GLU A 65 15.84 -1.51 -27.77
C GLU A 65 16.78 -0.58 -28.53
N TYR A 66 16.46 0.71 -28.49
CA TYR A 66 17.21 1.76 -29.16
C TYR A 66 17.61 2.85 -28.18
N ALA A 67 18.90 3.16 -28.12
CA ALA A 67 19.39 4.33 -27.43
C ALA A 67 19.35 5.56 -28.34
N LEU A 68 18.82 6.65 -27.81
CA LEU A 68 18.80 7.98 -28.41
C LEU A 68 19.82 8.81 -27.63
N VAL A 69 20.96 9.10 -28.23
CA VAL A 69 22.09 9.75 -27.57
C VAL A 69 22.16 11.21 -28.00
N GLY A 70 21.93 12.12 -27.08
CA GLY A 70 22.11 13.53 -27.31
C GLY A 70 23.60 13.92 -27.35
N LEU A 71 23.95 14.68 -28.37
CA LEU A 71 25.30 15.19 -28.60
C LEU A 71 25.25 16.69 -28.87
N ASN A 72 26.41 17.34 -28.81
CA ASN A 72 26.50 18.79 -29.01
C ASN A 72 26.03 19.28 -30.40
N ASN A 73 25.93 18.39 -31.38
CA ASN A 73 25.61 18.72 -32.77
C ASN A 73 24.47 17.90 -33.38
N SER A 74 23.98 16.87 -32.68
CA SER A 74 23.01 15.91 -33.23
C SER A 74 22.39 15.04 -32.14
N THR A 75 21.33 14.32 -32.49
CA THR A 75 20.86 13.13 -31.77
C THR A 75 21.31 11.89 -32.55
N PHE A 76 21.98 10.95 -31.88
CA PHE A 76 22.53 9.74 -32.49
C PHE A 76 21.70 8.51 -32.09
N PHE A 77 21.41 7.63 -33.05
CA PHE A 77 20.57 6.46 -32.83
C PHE A 77 21.41 5.17 -32.85
N ILE A 78 21.24 4.35 -31.83
CA ILE A 78 21.97 3.10 -31.64
C ILE A 78 20.97 1.99 -31.31
N ASP A 79 20.95 0.91 -32.08
CA ASP A 79 20.23 -0.31 -31.72
C ASP A 79 21.08 -1.11 -30.73
N ILE A 80 20.57 -1.28 -29.52
CA ILE A 80 21.26 -1.90 -28.37
C ILE A 80 20.63 -3.24 -27.99
N THR A 81 19.75 -3.80 -28.85
CA THR A 81 19.09 -5.10 -28.62
C THR A 81 20.09 -6.21 -28.29
N ASP A 82 21.25 -6.18 -28.96
CA ASP A 82 22.46 -6.88 -28.53
C ASP A 82 23.39 -5.85 -27.86
N PRO A 83 23.37 -5.72 -26.52
CA PRO A 83 24.05 -4.62 -25.83
C PRO A 83 25.57 -4.77 -25.82
N VAL A 84 26.10 -5.96 -26.13
CA VAL A 84 27.54 -6.20 -26.32
C VAL A 84 28.01 -5.98 -27.76
N ASN A 85 27.10 -6.05 -28.74
CA ASN A 85 27.36 -5.70 -30.14
C ASN A 85 26.38 -4.64 -30.71
N PRO A 86 26.27 -3.46 -30.08
CA PRO A 86 25.33 -2.43 -30.52
C PRO A 86 25.61 -1.91 -31.93
N ARG A 87 24.54 -1.58 -32.66
CA ARG A 87 24.60 -1.12 -34.05
C ARG A 87 24.34 0.37 -34.12
N ARG A 88 25.38 1.13 -34.46
CA ARG A 88 25.29 2.59 -34.73
C ARG A 88 24.53 2.84 -36.04
N LEU A 89 23.33 3.40 -35.96
CA LEU A 89 22.40 3.50 -37.10
C LEU A 89 22.47 4.82 -37.85
N GLY A 90 22.94 5.90 -37.22
CA GLY A 90 23.03 7.22 -37.83
C GLY A 90 22.63 8.32 -36.85
N ARG A 91 22.39 9.52 -37.38
CA ARG A 91 22.09 10.71 -36.56
C ARG A 91 21.07 11.63 -37.20
N LEU A 92 20.30 12.34 -36.39
CA LEU A 92 19.56 13.53 -36.78
C LEU A 92 20.39 14.76 -36.40
N MET A 93 20.72 15.60 -37.38
CA MET A 93 21.49 16.82 -37.11
C MET A 93 20.63 17.84 -36.36
N SER A 94 21.27 18.54 -35.43
CA SER A 94 20.65 19.66 -34.71
C SER A 94 20.12 20.70 -35.67
N SER A 95 18.88 21.14 -35.47
CA SER A 95 18.37 22.36 -36.08
C SER A 95 19.06 23.57 -35.42
N GLY A 96 19.59 24.51 -36.21
CA GLY A 96 20.38 25.63 -35.69
C GLY A 96 21.88 25.32 -35.47
N SER A 97 22.52 26.00 -34.53
CA SER A 97 23.95 25.85 -34.22
C SER A 97 24.23 24.67 -33.28
N SER A 98 25.50 24.25 -33.19
CA SER A 98 25.92 23.33 -32.11
C SER A 98 25.74 24.00 -30.74
N ASN A 99 25.27 23.24 -29.76
CA ASN A 99 25.08 23.67 -28.37
C ASN A 99 25.25 22.46 -27.44
N TRP A 100 25.71 22.68 -26.22
CA TRP A 100 26.01 21.62 -25.26
C TRP A 100 24.74 20.98 -24.65
N TRP A 101 23.63 21.70 -24.58
CA TRP A 101 22.38 21.25 -23.96
C TRP A 101 21.34 20.83 -24.99
N ARG A 102 20.85 19.61 -24.81
CA ARG A 102 19.82 18.97 -25.62
C ARG A 102 19.12 17.97 -24.72
N ASP A 103 17.82 17.84 -24.91
CA ASP A 103 17.00 16.89 -24.19
C ASP A 103 16.07 16.14 -25.15
N ILE A 104 15.82 14.87 -24.84
CA ILE A 104 15.11 13.94 -25.70
C ILE A 104 14.07 13.21 -24.85
N LYS A 105 12.83 13.18 -25.33
CA LYS A 105 11.78 12.29 -24.81
C LYS A 105 11.09 11.58 -25.95
N THR A 106 10.47 10.45 -25.63
CA THR A 106 9.74 9.62 -26.60
C THR A 106 8.25 9.63 -26.29
N TYR A 107 7.44 9.54 -27.34
CA TYR A 107 6.01 9.32 -27.21
C TYR A 107 5.53 8.52 -28.41
N GLN A 108 4.84 7.41 -28.14
CA GLN A 108 4.52 6.38 -29.13
C GLN A 108 5.79 5.92 -29.87
N ASN A 109 5.89 6.13 -31.19
CA ASN A 109 7.07 5.79 -31.99
C ASN A 109 7.86 7.03 -32.44
N HIS A 110 7.78 8.14 -31.72
CA HIS A 110 8.48 9.38 -32.10
C HIS A 110 9.39 9.88 -30.99
N ALA A 111 10.53 10.45 -31.39
CA ALA A 111 11.40 11.23 -30.53
C ALA A 111 11.08 12.72 -30.68
N PHE A 112 10.99 13.42 -29.56
CA PHE A 112 10.82 14.86 -29.47
C PHE A 112 12.08 15.44 -28.86
N ILE A 113 12.75 16.31 -29.61
CA ILE A 113 14.13 16.74 -29.31
C ILE A 113 14.15 18.26 -29.22
N VAL A 114 14.60 18.79 -28.08
CA VAL A 114 14.80 20.23 -27.85
C VAL A 114 16.27 20.53 -27.57
N SER A 115 16.66 21.80 -27.70
CA SER A 115 18.03 22.24 -27.41
C SER A 115 18.07 23.74 -27.15
N GLU A 116 19.08 24.18 -26.42
CA GLU A 116 19.36 25.60 -26.23
C GLU A 116 19.97 26.28 -27.48
N ALA A 117 20.24 25.52 -28.53
CA ALA A 117 20.65 26.06 -29.83
C ALA A 117 19.60 27.08 -30.34
N THR A 118 20.06 28.28 -30.72
CA THR A 118 19.17 29.31 -31.25
C THR A 118 18.61 28.87 -32.61
N GLY A 119 17.29 28.96 -32.76
CA GLY A 119 16.57 28.49 -33.95
C GLY A 119 16.32 26.98 -33.99
N HIS A 120 16.58 26.25 -32.90
CA HIS A 120 16.36 24.81 -32.84
C HIS A 120 14.88 24.43 -32.82
N GLY A 121 14.06 25.11 -32.02
CA GLY A 121 12.67 24.68 -31.76
C GLY A 121 12.61 23.26 -31.19
N MET A 122 11.58 22.49 -31.58
CA MET A 122 11.46 21.06 -31.29
C MET A 122 11.47 20.24 -32.58
N GLN A 123 12.43 19.34 -32.72
CA GLN A 123 12.47 18.38 -33.82
C GLN A 123 11.67 17.13 -33.46
N VAL A 124 10.93 16.59 -34.41
CA VAL A 124 10.21 15.32 -34.26
C VAL A 124 10.78 14.30 -35.24
N PHE A 125 11.08 13.10 -34.77
CA PHE A 125 11.63 12.02 -35.59
C PHE A 125 10.86 10.72 -35.39
N ASP A 126 10.40 10.10 -36.48
CA ASP A 126 9.76 8.79 -36.47
C ASP A 126 10.80 7.68 -36.29
N LEU A 127 10.80 7.07 -35.10
CA LEU A 127 11.74 6.03 -34.70
C LEU A 127 11.52 4.72 -35.44
N THR A 128 10.35 4.49 -36.03
CA THR A 128 10.11 3.30 -36.85
C THR A 128 10.99 3.25 -38.10
N ARG A 129 11.55 4.39 -38.52
CA ARG A 129 12.52 4.49 -39.62
C ARG A 129 13.84 3.79 -39.30
N LEU A 130 14.11 3.48 -38.03
CA LEU A 130 15.30 2.74 -37.59
C LEU A 130 15.18 1.22 -37.83
N ARG A 131 13.96 0.72 -38.07
CA ARG A 131 13.68 -0.70 -38.30
C ARG A 131 14.44 -1.23 -39.49
N GLY A 132 15.04 -2.41 -39.33
CA GLY A 132 15.71 -3.14 -40.40
C GLY A 132 16.97 -2.46 -40.97
N LEU A 133 17.39 -1.31 -40.46
CA LEU A 133 18.60 -0.65 -40.93
C LEU A 133 19.85 -1.47 -40.61
N SER A 134 20.83 -1.42 -41.51
CA SER A 134 22.19 -1.88 -41.24
C SER A 134 22.99 -0.80 -40.52
N THR A 135 24.03 -1.20 -39.78
CA THR A 135 25.01 -0.31 -39.17
C THR A 135 25.59 0.65 -40.21
N ASP A 136 25.43 1.96 -39.97
CA ASP A 136 26.02 3.03 -40.77
C ASP A 136 26.13 4.30 -39.90
N PRO A 137 27.28 4.55 -39.25
CA PRO A 137 27.45 5.68 -38.35
C PRO A 137 27.50 7.05 -39.06
N ASN A 138 27.61 7.06 -40.40
CA ASN A 138 27.65 8.27 -41.22
C ASN A 138 26.26 8.63 -41.78
N ARG A 139 25.26 7.75 -41.61
CA ARG A 139 23.90 8.02 -42.03
C ARG A 139 23.36 9.26 -41.30
N THR A 140 22.82 10.18 -42.08
CA THR A 140 22.16 11.38 -41.58
C THR A 140 20.68 11.34 -41.94
N PHE A 141 19.82 11.55 -40.95
CA PHE A 141 18.37 11.62 -41.09
C PHE A 141 17.91 13.08 -41.19
N THR A 142 16.68 13.25 -41.66
CA THR A 142 15.91 14.49 -41.59
C THR A 142 14.79 14.32 -40.58
N GLU A 143 14.44 15.40 -39.89
CA GLU A 143 13.25 15.45 -39.03
C GLU A 143 11.97 15.22 -39.86
N ASP A 144 10.97 14.59 -39.24
CA ASP A 144 9.66 14.32 -39.82
C ASP A 144 8.68 15.49 -39.58
N ALA A 145 8.89 16.24 -38.50
CA ALA A 145 8.26 17.53 -38.26
C ALA A 145 9.17 18.46 -37.46
N HIS A 146 8.88 19.76 -37.54
CA HIS A 146 9.57 20.82 -36.81
C HIS A 146 8.55 21.75 -36.19
N TYR A 147 8.56 21.87 -34.87
CA TYR A 147 7.74 22.83 -34.16
C TYR A 147 8.57 24.07 -33.81
N SER A 148 8.25 25.19 -34.46
CA SER A 148 8.97 26.46 -34.35
C SER A 148 8.29 27.49 -33.44
N GLY A 149 7.42 27.06 -32.51
CA GLY A 149 6.71 27.96 -31.59
C GLY A 149 7.59 28.63 -30.54
N PHE A 150 8.82 28.13 -30.36
CA PHE A 150 9.90 28.74 -29.60
C PHE A 150 11.22 28.57 -30.37
N SER A 151 12.24 29.36 -30.01
CA SER A 151 13.56 29.31 -30.66
C SER A 151 14.48 28.30 -30.00
N LYS A 152 14.53 28.30 -28.66
CA LYS A 152 15.39 27.42 -27.85
C LYS A 152 14.71 27.05 -26.55
N ALA A 153 15.06 25.90 -25.98
CA ALA A 153 14.58 25.41 -24.70
C ALA A 153 15.62 24.51 -24.03
N HIS A 154 15.55 24.41 -22.70
CA HIS A 154 16.51 23.66 -21.90
C HIS A 154 16.17 22.15 -21.90
N ASN A 155 14.91 21.84 -21.57
CA ASN A 155 14.46 20.47 -21.31
C ASN A 155 13.04 20.22 -21.88
N ILE A 156 12.63 18.97 -21.99
CA ILE A 156 11.28 18.54 -22.34
C ILE A 156 10.88 17.35 -21.47
N ILE A 157 9.65 17.38 -20.97
CA ILE A 157 9.00 16.22 -20.33
C ILE A 157 7.69 15.94 -21.03
N ILE A 158 7.29 14.67 -21.11
CA ILE A 158 6.05 14.26 -21.77
C ILE A 158 5.21 13.48 -20.77
N ASN A 159 3.94 13.88 -20.63
CA ASN A 159 2.95 12.98 -20.05
C ASN A 159 2.40 12.09 -21.17
N GLU A 160 2.79 10.82 -21.15
CA GLU A 160 2.42 9.86 -22.18
C GLU A 160 0.94 9.47 -22.13
N ASP A 161 0.26 9.59 -20.98
CA ASP A 161 -1.18 9.28 -20.87
C ASP A 161 -2.03 10.28 -21.64
N THR A 162 -1.63 11.56 -21.60
CA THR A 162 -2.38 12.67 -22.20
C THR A 162 -1.85 13.06 -23.58
N GLY A 163 -0.65 12.61 -23.95
CA GLY A 163 0.01 12.99 -25.20
C GLY A 163 0.38 14.48 -25.23
N ILE A 164 0.76 15.03 -24.08
CA ILE A 164 1.18 16.43 -23.95
C ILE A 164 2.66 16.52 -23.64
N ALA A 165 3.39 17.29 -24.44
CA ALA A 165 4.76 17.70 -24.17
C ALA A 165 4.80 19.04 -23.43
N TYR A 166 5.66 19.10 -22.42
CA TYR A 166 5.96 20.27 -21.61
C TYR A 166 7.39 20.67 -21.90
N VAL A 167 7.55 21.77 -22.65
CA VAL A 167 8.87 22.31 -22.97
C VAL A 167 9.29 23.28 -21.88
N ILE A 168 10.48 23.06 -21.32
CA ILE A 168 10.98 23.67 -20.09
C ILE A 168 12.19 24.58 -20.39
N GLY A 169 12.30 25.69 -19.67
CA GLY A 169 13.28 26.75 -19.96
C GLY A 169 13.19 27.38 -21.36
N PRO A 170 12.02 27.48 -22.05
CA PRO A 170 12.01 28.07 -23.37
C PRO A 170 12.22 29.59 -23.31
N ASN A 171 12.62 30.20 -24.44
CA ASN A 171 12.77 31.66 -24.54
C ASN A 171 11.43 32.45 -24.58
N ILE A 172 10.34 31.84 -24.11
CA ILE A 172 8.98 32.35 -24.00
C ILE A 172 8.43 32.00 -22.61
N TYR A 173 7.29 32.56 -22.20
CA TYR A 173 6.69 32.34 -20.88
C TYR A 173 7.65 32.51 -19.69
N SER A 174 8.64 33.41 -19.82
CA SER A 174 9.66 33.66 -18.78
C SER A 174 10.49 32.43 -18.39
N GLY A 175 10.59 31.42 -19.26
CA GLY A 175 11.27 30.17 -18.96
C GLY A 175 10.40 29.12 -18.27
N GLY A 176 9.14 29.43 -17.95
CA GLY A 176 8.18 28.46 -17.45
C GLY A 176 7.66 27.52 -18.55
N PRO A 177 6.85 26.51 -18.19
CA PRO A 177 6.49 25.44 -19.10
C PRO A 177 5.60 25.91 -20.26
N HIS A 178 5.94 25.49 -21.46
CA HIS A 178 5.13 25.63 -22.67
C HIS A 178 4.46 24.31 -23.03
N PHE A 179 3.14 24.31 -23.19
CA PHE A 179 2.33 23.11 -23.36
C PHE A 179 2.07 22.85 -24.85
N ILE A 180 2.33 21.62 -25.29
CA ILE A 180 2.17 21.20 -26.69
C ILE A 180 1.41 19.88 -26.75
N ASP A 181 0.28 19.87 -27.43
CA ASP A 181 -0.40 18.63 -27.84
C ASP A 181 0.44 17.94 -28.91
N ILE A 182 0.88 16.71 -28.61
CA ILE A 182 1.66 15.84 -29.48
C ILE A 182 0.94 14.52 -29.80
N SER A 183 -0.37 14.43 -29.49
CA SER A 183 -1.21 13.27 -29.82
C SER A 183 -1.19 12.92 -31.31
N THR A 184 -0.92 13.92 -32.16
CA THR A 184 -0.53 13.75 -33.56
C THR A 184 0.94 14.18 -33.72
N PRO A 185 1.92 13.26 -33.59
CA PRO A 185 3.34 13.61 -33.46
C PRO A 185 3.91 14.51 -34.57
N THR A 186 3.47 14.32 -35.81
CA THR A 186 3.94 15.11 -36.97
C THR A 186 3.25 16.46 -37.13
N SER A 187 2.29 16.79 -36.26
CA SER A 187 1.60 18.09 -36.25
C SER A 187 1.40 18.63 -34.81
N PRO A 188 2.48 18.91 -34.06
CA PRO A 188 2.38 19.41 -32.69
C PRO A 188 1.64 20.75 -32.63
N THR A 189 0.74 20.91 -31.65
CA THR A 189 -0.11 22.10 -31.52
C THR A 189 0.07 22.76 -30.16
N SER A 190 0.26 24.08 -30.13
CA SER A 190 0.38 24.81 -28.86
C SER A 190 -0.95 24.83 -28.09
N LEU A 191 -0.87 24.58 -26.79
CA LEU A 191 -1.97 24.75 -25.84
C LEU A 191 -1.77 25.96 -24.91
N GLY A 192 -0.78 26.82 -25.20
CA GLY A 192 -0.35 27.92 -24.33
C GLY A 192 0.84 27.53 -23.46
N GLY A 193 1.00 28.22 -22.34
CA GLY A 193 2.09 27.99 -21.39
C GLY A 193 1.86 28.78 -20.11
N TYR A 194 2.72 28.55 -19.12
CA TYR A 194 2.62 29.15 -17.80
C TYR A 194 3.89 29.90 -17.45
N SER A 195 3.75 31.16 -17.00
CA SER A 195 4.87 32.04 -16.63
C SER A 195 4.82 32.51 -15.18
N GLY A 196 3.84 32.02 -14.39
CA GLY A 196 3.54 32.56 -13.06
C GLY A 196 4.60 32.27 -12.00
N LYS A 197 5.47 31.27 -12.23
CA LYS A 197 6.52 30.83 -11.30
C LYS A 197 7.95 30.97 -11.84
N GLY A 198 8.13 31.75 -12.91
CA GLY A 198 9.46 32.05 -13.44
C GLY A 198 10.06 30.91 -14.26
N TYR A 199 11.39 30.83 -14.25
CA TYR A 199 12.14 29.82 -14.98
C TYR A 199 11.98 28.45 -14.31
N THR A 200 11.76 27.43 -15.12
CA THR A 200 11.83 26.04 -14.68
C THR A 200 13.00 25.39 -15.42
N HIS A 201 13.85 24.68 -14.67
CA HIS A 201 15.03 24.00 -15.19
C HIS A 201 14.70 22.60 -15.70
N ASP A 202 14.01 21.83 -14.85
CA ASP A 202 13.54 20.47 -15.12
C ASP A 202 12.15 20.28 -14.49
N ALA A 203 11.41 19.27 -14.93
CA ALA A 203 10.10 18.96 -14.39
C ALA A 203 9.75 17.48 -14.49
N TYR A 204 8.91 17.03 -13.56
CA TYR A 204 8.19 15.78 -13.65
C TYR A 204 6.69 16.06 -13.81
N VAL A 205 6.03 15.36 -14.74
CA VAL A 205 4.59 15.56 -15.00
C VAL A 205 3.90 14.22 -15.12
N VAL A 206 2.79 14.05 -14.42
CA VAL A 206 2.09 12.77 -14.33
C VAL A 206 0.58 12.98 -14.21
N THR A 207 -0.19 12.01 -14.69
CA THR A 207 -1.59 11.83 -14.29
C THR A 207 -1.60 11.25 -12.89
N TYR A 208 -1.97 12.05 -11.89
CA TYR A 208 -1.76 11.71 -10.50
C TYR A 208 -2.70 10.61 -10.01
N ASP A 209 -2.11 9.57 -9.43
CA ASP A 209 -2.74 8.40 -8.81
C ASP A 209 -2.09 8.09 -7.43
N GLY A 210 -1.48 9.11 -6.82
CA GLY A 210 -0.76 9.01 -5.55
C GLY A 210 -1.68 8.97 -4.31
N PRO A 211 -1.15 9.23 -3.10
CA PRO A 211 -1.92 9.17 -1.85
C PRO A 211 -2.90 10.31 -1.63
N ASP A 212 -2.71 11.48 -2.27
CA ASP A 212 -3.54 12.66 -2.03
C ASP A 212 -4.91 12.52 -2.72
N PRO A 213 -6.04 12.44 -1.97
CA PRO A 213 -7.36 12.26 -2.57
C PRO A 213 -7.86 13.48 -3.35
N ASP A 214 -7.33 14.68 -3.11
CA ASP A 214 -7.83 15.92 -3.72
C ASP A 214 -7.43 16.03 -5.20
N TYR A 215 -6.32 15.38 -5.59
CA TYR A 215 -5.71 15.49 -6.92
C TYR A 215 -5.82 14.22 -7.78
N GLN A 216 -6.60 13.24 -7.36
CA GLN A 216 -6.77 11.98 -8.11
C GLN A 216 -7.24 12.21 -9.55
N GLY A 217 -6.48 11.66 -10.51
CA GLY A 217 -6.72 11.77 -11.94
C GLY A 217 -6.43 13.14 -12.54
N GLN A 218 -5.93 14.10 -11.76
CA GLN A 218 -5.48 15.40 -12.26
C GLN A 218 -4.07 15.28 -12.85
N GLU A 219 -3.75 16.17 -13.78
CA GLU A 219 -2.40 16.23 -14.36
C GLU A 219 -1.55 17.20 -13.54
N ILE A 220 -0.59 16.65 -12.81
CA ILE A 220 0.24 17.38 -11.84
C ILE A 220 1.61 17.60 -12.43
N PHE A 221 2.03 18.87 -12.42
CA PHE A 221 3.35 19.32 -12.84
C PHE A 221 4.16 19.67 -11.61
N ILE A 222 5.36 19.10 -11.50
CA ILE A 222 6.33 19.40 -10.45
C ILE A 222 7.59 19.94 -11.12
N GLY A 223 7.82 21.24 -10.96
CA GLY A 223 8.96 21.94 -11.56
C GLY A 223 10.07 22.20 -10.56
N SER A 224 11.31 21.94 -10.96
CA SER A 224 12.52 22.38 -10.28
C SER A 224 12.93 23.74 -10.85
N ASN A 225 12.73 24.80 -10.06
CA ASN A 225 12.84 26.20 -10.53
C ASN A 225 14.16 26.87 -10.11
N GLU A 226 15.25 26.11 -9.95
CA GLU A 226 16.57 26.57 -9.45
C GLU A 226 16.57 27.00 -7.97
N ASN A 227 15.45 27.54 -7.45
CA ASN A 227 15.34 28.07 -6.09
C ASN A 227 14.26 27.40 -5.23
N GLU A 228 13.33 26.68 -5.85
CA GLU A 228 12.21 26.01 -5.17
C GLU A 228 11.70 24.84 -6.04
N VAL A 229 10.92 23.96 -5.42
CA VAL A 229 10.05 23.02 -6.13
C VAL A 229 8.64 23.60 -6.20
N VAL A 230 8.06 23.58 -7.40
CA VAL A 230 6.74 24.15 -7.69
C VAL A 230 5.76 23.05 -8.08
N ILE A 231 4.64 22.95 -7.38
CA ILE A 231 3.58 21.96 -7.63
C ILE A 231 2.37 22.67 -8.24
N LEU A 232 1.99 22.27 -9.45
CA LEU A 232 0.90 22.87 -10.21
C LEU A 232 -0.11 21.80 -10.64
N ASP A 233 -1.40 22.12 -10.56
CA ASP A 233 -2.42 21.44 -11.36
C ASP A 233 -2.45 22.09 -12.75
N VAL A 234 -2.02 21.31 -13.75
CA VAL A 234 -2.00 21.70 -15.15
C VAL A 234 -3.10 21.03 -15.96
N THR A 235 -4.05 20.32 -15.34
CA THR A 235 -5.16 19.63 -16.02
C THR A 235 -5.84 20.54 -17.03
N ASN A 236 -6.20 21.76 -16.60
CA ASN A 236 -6.69 22.81 -17.48
C ASN A 236 -5.54 23.75 -17.91
N LYS A 237 -4.98 23.50 -19.10
CA LYS A 237 -3.88 24.29 -19.69
C LYS A 237 -4.17 25.79 -19.82
N GLY A 238 -5.43 26.18 -19.94
CA GLY A 238 -5.85 27.59 -20.01
C GLY A 238 -5.99 28.27 -18.64
N SER A 239 -5.96 27.50 -17.54
CA SER A 239 -6.18 27.99 -16.17
C SER A 239 -5.39 27.16 -15.16
N VAL A 240 -4.06 27.13 -15.30
CA VAL A 240 -3.13 26.45 -14.38
C VAL A 240 -3.33 26.95 -12.96
N GLN A 241 -3.43 26.04 -12.00
CA GLN A 241 -3.51 26.35 -10.58
C GLN A 241 -2.17 26.04 -9.91
N VAL A 242 -1.74 26.93 -9.01
CA VAL A 242 -0.65 26.61 -8.09
C VAL A 242 -1.26 25.86 -6.92
N ILE A 243 -0.80 24.64 -6.68
CA ILE A 243 -1.18 23.88 -5.49
C ILE A 243 -0.34 24.40 -4.33
N SER A 244 0.98 24.22 -4.42
CA SER A 244 1.93 24.64 -3.40
C SER A 244 3.31 24.88 -3.99
N THR A 245 4.22 25.41 -3.17
CA THR A 245 5.66 25.38 -3.45
C THR A 245 6.43 25.05 -2.19
N ILE A 246 7.62 24.49 -2.34
CA ILE A 246 8.49 24.13 -1.22
C ILE A 246 9.95 24.51 -1.50
N THR A 247 10.61 24.99 -0.44
CA THR A 247 12.04 25.30 -0.40
C THR A 247 12.72 24.51 0.70
N TYR A 248 14.05 24.47 0.71
CA TYR A 248 14.84 23.80 1.73
C TYR A 248 16.03 24.66 2.19
N PRO A 249 16.58 24.43 3.39
CA PRO A 249 17.73 25.17 3.87
C PRO A 249 18.96 24.97 2.97
N ASN A 250 19.71 26.05 2.73
CA ASN A 250 20.94 26.06 1.92
C ASN A 250 20.72 25.52 0.50
N PHE A 251 19.62 25.88 -0.15
CA PHE A 251 19.46 25.63 -1.57
C PHE A 251 20.43 26.50 -2.38
N HIS A 252 21.01 25.95 -3.44
CA HIS A 252 21.85 26.67 -4.39
C HIS A 252 21.28 26.57 -5.81
N TYR A 253 20.98 25.35 -6.28
CA TYR A 253 20.43 25.10 -7.60
C TYR A 253 19.52 23.87 -7.62
N THR A 254 18.24 24.03 -7.25
CA THR A 254 17.22 22.97 -7.33
C THR A 254 17.07 22.52 -8.78
N HIS A 255 17.61 21.34 -9.09
CA HIS A 255 17.95 20.96 -10.45
C HIS A 255 16.89 20.06 -11.10
N GLN A 256 16.60 18.93 -10.49
CA GLN A 256 15.67 17.91 -10.98
C GLN A 256 15.05 17.12 -9.83
N GLY A 257 13.93 16.46 -10.08
CA GLY A 257 13.41 15.47 -9.15
C GLY A 257 12.48 14.45 -9.78
N TRP A 258 12.24 13.37 -9.04
CA TRP A 258 11.41 12.25 -9.47
C TRP A 258 10.59 11.69 -8.30
N PHE A 259 9.37 11.24 -8.57
CA PHE A 259 8.51 10.58 -7.58
C PHE A 259 8.96 9.14 -7.29
N THR A 260 8.72 8.67 -6.08
CA THR A 260 8.59 7.24 -5.80
C THR A 260 7.40 6.65 -6.57
N GLU A 261 7.40 5.35 -6.86
CA GLU A 261 6.32 4.71 -7.65
C GLU A 261 4.92 4.94 -7.03
N ASP A 262 4.86 4.92 -5.69
CA ASP A 262 3.65 5.21 -4.88
C ASP A 262 3.34 6.71 -4.72
N LYS A 263 4.22 7.59 -5.21
CA LYS A 263 4.12 9.06 -5.17
C LYS A 263 4.03 9.66 -3.75
N ASN A 264 4.38 8.89 -2.73
CA ASN A 264 4.48 9.39 -1.35
C ASN A 264 5.63 10.39 -1.20
N TYR A 265 6.74 10.18 -1.92
CA TYR A 265 7.94 10.99 -1.79
C TYR A 265 8.44 11.51 -3.13
N PHE A 266 8.98 12.72 -3.11
CA PHE A 266 9.66 13.31 -4.27
C PHE A 266 11.14 13.52 -3.95
N ILE A 267 11.99 12.91 -4.75
CA ILE A 267 13.43 12.82 -4.56
C ILE A 267 14.10 13.87 -5.44
N VAL A 268 14.82 14.81 -4.85
CA VAL A 268 15.33 16.02 -5.52
C VAL A 268 16.83 16.16 -5.35
N GLY A 269 17.49 16.66 -6.40
CA GLY A 269 18.89 17.03 -6.40
C GLY A 269 19.15 18.54 -6.42
N ASP A 270 20.29 18.95 -5.85
CA ASP A 270 20.78 20.34 -5.84
C ASP A 270 22.19 20.40 -6.42
N GLU A 271 22.29 20.77 -7.71
CA GLU A 271 23.50 20.57 -8.52
C GLU A 271 24.71 21.42 -8.10
N GLU A 272 24.53 22.39 -7.20
CA GLU A 272 25.62 23.27 -6.75
C GLU A 272 26.02 23.04 -5.29
N ASP A 273 25.29 22.23 -4.52
CA ASP A 273 25.49 22.16 -3.07
C ASP A 273 26.81 21.46 -2.65
N GLU A 274 27.31 20.48 -3.41
CA GLU A 274 28.60 19.84 -3.10
C GLU A 274 29.78 20.77 -3.36
N VAL A 275 29.64 21.70 -4.32
CA VAL A 275 30.67 22.71 -4.61
C VAL A 275 30.63 23.83 -3.57
N MET A 276 29.43 24.28 -3.21
CA MET A 276 29.22 25.47 -2.39
C MET A 276 29.37 25.19 -0.90
N ASP A 277 28.84 24.05 -0.42
CA ASP A 277 28.84 23.67 0.99
C ASP A 277 29.91 22.63 1.33
N GLY A 278 30.53 22.01 0.33
CA GLY A 278 31.58 21.01 0.52
C GLY A 278 31.07 19.72 1.18
N VAL A 279 29.80 19.39 0.93
CA VAL A 279 29.16 18.16 1.40
C VAL A 279 29.46 16.99 0.46
N ASN A 280 29.19 15.78 0.94
CA ASN A 280 29.04 14.64 0.04
C ASN A 280 27.75 14.77 -0.77
N THR A 281 27.65 14.05 -1.88
CA THR A 281 26.48 13.96 -2.75
C THR A 281 25.20 13.98 -1.93
N LYS A 282 24.38 15.02 -2.07
CA LYS A 282 23.19 15.20 -1.25
C LYS A 282 21.92 15.01 -2.07
N THR A 283 21.01 14.19 -1.56
CA THR A 283 19.67 14.02 -2.14
C THR A 283 18.63 14.42 -1.11
N ILE A 284 17.68 15.26 -1.51
CA ILE A 284 16.63 15.80 -0.65
C ILE A 284 15.37 14.99 -0.91
N VAL A 285 14.74 14.48 0.16
CA VAL A 285 13.47 13.73 0.05
C VAL A 285 12.36 14.59 0.64
N PHE A 286 11.41 14.97 -0.20
CA PHE A 286 10.18 15.62 0.22
C PHE A 286 9.08 14.59 0.46
N ASP A 287 8.33 14.78 1.54
CA ASP A 287 7.04 14.12 1.78
C ASP A 287 5.97 14.90 1.01
N LEU A 288 5.36 14.21 0.04
CA LEU A 288 4.31 14.71 -0.84
C LEU A 288 3.02 13.88 -0.69
N ILE A 289 2.78 13.29 0.49
CA ILE A 289 1.53 12.58 0.79
C ILE A 289 0.32 13.53 0.68
N ASP A 290 0.53 14.80 1.02
CA ASP A 290 -0.39 15.91 0.87
C ASP A 290 0.30 16.97 0.00
N LEU A 291 -0.18 17.16 -1.25
CA LEU A 291 0.41 18.09 -2.21
C LEU A 291 0.17 19.55 -1.81
N ASP A 292 -0.85 19.85 -1.01
CA ASP A 292 -1.12 21.20 -0.51
C ASP A 292 -0.12 21.61 0.59
N ASN A 293 0.39 20.65 1.34
CA ASN A 293 1.32 20.89 2.45
C ASN A 293 2.59 20.00 2.37
N PRO A 294 3.42 20.18 1.33
CA PRO A 294 4.66 19.44 1.18
C PRO A 294 5.63 19.75 2.33
N SER A 295 6.47 18.78 2.70
CA SER A 295 7.50 18.99 3.73
C SER A 295 8.79 18.23 3.44
N ILE A 296 9.91 18.63 4.07
CA ILE A 296 11.15 17.87 4.00
C ILE A 296 10.99 16.62 4.88
N HIS A 297 11.14 15.43 4.29
CA HIS A 297 11.17 14.17 5.02
C HIS A 297 12.55 13.95 5.65
N PHE A 298 13.62 13.94 4.83
CA PHE A 298 15.03 13.90 5.27
C PHE A 298 15.99 14.24 4.12
N ASN A 299 17.28 14.37 4.44
CA ASN A 299 18.35 14.47 3.45
C ASN A 299 19.20 13.18 3.49
N TYR A 300 19.42 12.56 2.35
CA TYR A 300 20.40 11.49 2.17
C TYR A 300 21.75 12.08 1.79
N PHE A 301 22.83 11.53 2.36
CA PHE A 301 24.20 11.87 2.00
C PHE A 301 24.94 10.63 1.52
N GLY A 302 25.43 10.68 0.28
CA GLY A 302 26.20 9.61 -0.34
C GLY A 302 27.61 9.47 0.23
N SER A 303 28.35 8.50 -0.31
CA SER A 303 29.71 8.17 0.14
C SER A 303 30.82 9.00 -0.53
N ILE A 304 30.48 9.76 -1.56
CA ILE A 304 31.41 10.55 -2.39
C ILE A 304 31.03 12.02 -2.39
N SER A 305 31.95 12.89 -2.81
CA SER A 305 31.73 14.34 -2.91
C SER A 305 31.51 14.82 -4.35
N ALA A 306 30.94 13.96 -5.20
CA ALA A 306 30.63 14.33 -6.58
C ALA A 306 29.27 15.01 -6.64
N ILE A 307 29.12 15.93 -7.59
CA ILE A 307 27.87 16.66 -7.84
C ILE A 307 26.80 15.67 -8.30
N ASP A 308 25.60 15.74 -7.73
CA ASP A 308 24.43 15.04 -8.24
C ASP A 308 23.83 15.73 -9.47
N HIS A 309 23.08 14.97 -10.27
CA HIS A 309 22.50 15.49 -11.49
C HIS A 309 21.17 14.76 -11.77
N ASN A 310 20.99 14.21 -12.97
CA ASN A 310 19.77 13.52 -13.36
C ASN A 310 19.56 12.21 -12.58
N GLY A 311 18.36 12.05 -12.03
CA GLY A 311 18.01 10.92 -11.19
C GLY A 311 16.58 10.44 -11.46
N TYR A 312 16.39 9.12 -11.44
CA TYR A 312 15.16 8.48 -11.87
C TYR A 312 14.79 7.33 -10.95
N VAL A 313 13.52 7.21 -10.59
CA VAL A 313 13.01 6.02 -9.91
C VAL A 313 12.57 4.99 -10.93
N ARG A 314 12.88 3.73 -10.65
CA ARG A 314 12.27 2.56 -11.28
C ARG A 314 12.11 1.48 -10.21
N GLY A 315 10.86 1.12 -9.93
CA GLY A 315 10.53 0.17 -8.87
C GLY A 315 11.01 0.69 -7.52
N ASN A 316 11.78 -0.12 -6.80
CA ASN A 316 12.34 0.22 -5.49
C ASN A 316 13.78 0.79 -5.54
N ARG A 317 14.22 1.30 -6.69
CA ARG A 317 15.57 1.84 -6.89
C ARG A 317 15.53 3.26 -7.46
N PHE A 318 16.48 4.09 -7.01
CA PHE A 318 16.77 5.40 -7.56
C PHE A 318 18.14 5.37 -8.28
N TYR A 319 18.13 5.66 -9.57
CA TYR A 319 19.29 5.66 -10.45
C TYR A 319 19.72 7.09 -10.68
N MET A 320 20.91 7.47 -10.21
CA MET A 320 21.39 8.84 -10.23
C MET A 320 22.70 8.96 -11.00
N ALA A 321 22.78 9.95 -11.90
CA ALA A 321 24.02 10.42 -12.48
C ALA A 321 24.70 11.36 -11.47
N ASN A 322 26.00 11.16 -11.25
CA ASN A 322 26.79 11.98 -10.35
C ASN A 322 28.07 12.47 -11.01
N TYR A 323 28.02 13.10 -12.18
CA TYR A 323 29.20 13.63 -12.89
C TYR A 323 30.45 12.75 -12.72
N ARG A 324 31.42 13.21 -11.91
CA ARG A 324 32.71 12.55 -11.64
C ARG A 324 32.62 11.24 -10.85
N GLY A 325 31.51 11.01 -10.16
CA GLY A 325 31.17 9.78 -9.46
C GLY A 325 30.45 8.73 -10.32
N GLY A 326 30.11 9.03 -11.58
CA GLY A 326 29.39 8.12 -12.47
C GLY A 326 27.95 7.86 -12.05
N MET A 327 27.42 6.68 -12.36
CA MET A 327 26.07 6.27 -11.97
C MET A 327 26.07 5.63 -10.58
N ARG A 328 25.13 6.04 -9.73
CA ARG A 328 24.85 5.48 -8.41
C ARG A 328 23.43 4.89 -8.40
N ILE A 329 23.27 3.72 -7.78
CA ILE A 329 21.97 3.05 -7.64
C ILE A 329 21.69 2.91 -6.14
N LEU A 330 20.66 3.60 -5.69
CA LEU A 330 20.19 3.59 -4.30
C LEU A 330 18.93 2.72 -4.20
N LYS A 331 18.86 1.86 -3.17
CA LYS A 331 17.61 1.21 -2.77
C LYS A 331 16.78 2.18 -1.93
N ILE A 332 15.48 2.24 -2.22
CA ILE A 332 14.53 3.18 -1.62
C ILE A 332 13.30 2.47 -1.03
N ASP A 333 13.38 1.17 -0.77
CA ASP A 333 12.32 0.36 -0.16
C ASP A 333 12.04 0.71 1.31
N ASP A 334 13.01 1.31 2.00
CA ASP A 334 12.92 1.74 3.41
C ASP A 334 12.86 3.29 3.55
N ILE A 335 12.51 4.00 2.47
CA ILE A 335 12.53 5.46 2.42
C ILE A 335 11.60 6.11 3.46
N ALA A 336 10.47 5.46 3.78
CA ALA A 336 9.52 5.91 4.81
C ALA A 336 10.11 5.94 6.23
N ASN A 337 11.15 5.14 6.48
CA ASN A 337 11.91 5.15 7.74
C ASN A 337 13.16 6.04 7.64
N GLN A 338 13.20 6.96 6.67
CA GLN A 338 14.31 7.89 6.41
C GLN A 338 15.63 7.17 6.07
N ASN A 339 15.54 6.07 5.32
CA ASN A 339 16.67 5.24 4.97
C ASN A 339 16.74 4.98 3.46
N MET A 340 17.92 5.22 2.89
CA MET A 340 18.27 4.88 1.51
C MET A 340 19.68 4.29 1.52
N THR A 341 19.93 3.27 0.71
CA THR A 341 21.22 2.56 0.71
C THR A 341 21.78 2.43 -0.69
N GLU A 342 23.02 2.86 -0.93
CA GLU A 342 23.72 2.58 -2.19
C GLU A 342 23.99 1.09 -2.31
N VAL A 343 23.42 0.45 -3.33
CA VAL A 343 23.55 -1.00 -3.57
C VAL A 343 24.50 -1.32 -4.71
N SER A 344 24.67 -0.39 -5.66
CA SER A 344 25.49 -0.61 -6.86
C SER A 344 25.92 0.72 -7.48
N TYR A 345 26.99 0.68 -8.27
CA TYR A 345 27.48 1.84 -9.01
C TYR A 345 28.27 1.45 -10.25
N PHE A 346 28.37 2.38 -11.21
CA PHE A 346 29.27 2.28 -12.34
C PHE A 346 29.92 3.65 -12.62
N ASP A 347 31.22 3.75 -12.39
CA ASP A 347 31.97 5.00 -12.49
C ASP A 347 32.57 5.18 -13.89
N THR A 348 32.01 6.12 -14.65
CA THR A 348 32.48 6.47 -15.99
C THR A 348 33.62 7.50 -15.97
N TRP A 349 34.02 7.99 -14.80
CA TRP A 349 35.12 8.93 -14.60
C TRP A 349 36.11 8.47 -13.50
N PRO A 350 36.95 7.46 -13.78
CA PRO A 350 37.80 6.81 -12.76
C PRO A 350 38.88 7.69 -12.09
N SER A 351 39.09 8.91 -12.59
CA SER A 351 40.23 9.75 -12.20
C SER A 351 40.02 10.53 -10.91
N SER A 352 38.76 10.78 -10.50
CA SER A 352 38.44 11.58 -9.31
C SER A 352 36.95 11.54 -9.01
N ASN A 353 36.55 11.57 -7.73
CA ASN A 353 35.16 11.78 -7.30
C ASN A 353 34.90 13.21 -6.76
N SER A 354 35.71 14.19 -7.17
CA SER A 354 35.57 15.58 -6.69
C SER A 354 34.36 16.29 -7.30
N ALA A 355 33.81 17.26 -6.59
CA ALA A 355 32.72 18.10 -7.08
C ALA A 355 33.15 18.91 -8.31
N ALA A 356 32.70 18.49 -9.49
CA ALA A 356 32.90 19.16 -10.76
C ALA A 356 32.00 18.56 -11.86
N PHE A 357 31.61 19.40 -12.83
CA PHE A 357 30.67 19.11 -13.92
C PHE A 357 31.22 18.24 -15.07
N ASN A 358 32.25 17.42 -14.82
CA ASN A 358 32.76 16.46 -15.82
C ASN A 358 32.29 15.06 -15.46
N GLY A 359 31.93 14.25 -16.45
CA GLY A 359 31.56 12.85 -16.23
C GLY A 359 30.12 12.51 -16.61
N ALA A 360 29.45 11.65 -15.86
CA ALA A 360 28.09 11.19 -16.15
C ALA A 360 27.08 12.35 -16.08
N TRP A 361 26.45 12.64 -17.20
CA TRP A 361 25.40 13.65 -17.34
C TRP A 361 24.02 13.03 -17.11
N ASN A 362 23.67 11.98 -17.85
CA ASN A 362 22.37 11.34 -17.71
C ASN A 362 22.50 9.83 -17.53
N VAL A 363 21.51 9.24 -16.86
CA VAL A 363 21.28 7.81 -16.79
C VAL A 363 19.87 7.50 -17.29
N TYR A 364 19.67 6.38 -17.99
CA TYR A 364 18.33 5.95 -18.42
C TYR A 364 18.10 4.51 -17.96
N PRO A 365 17.16 4.28 -17.02
CA PRO A 365 16.98 2.97 -16.41
C PRO A 365 15.79 2.17 -16.93
N TYR A 366 15.04 2.62 -17.93
CA TYR A 366 13.69 2.09 -18.22
C TYR A 366 13.59 0.97 -19.28
N PHE A 367 14.72 0.37 -19.69
CA PHE A 367 14.64 -0.79 -20.59
C PHE A 367 14.21 -2.06 -19.85
N GLU A 368 13.24 -2.76 -20.42
CA GLU A 368 12.72 -4.01 -19.85
C GLU A 368 13.77 -5.10 -19.77
N SER A 369 14.77 -5.08 -20.66
CA SER A 369 15.91 -5.99 -20.56
C SER A 369 16.82 -5.74 -19.35
N GLY A 370 16.65 -4.64 -18.61
CA GLY A 370 17.58 -4.18 -17.57
C GLY A 370 18.82 -3.47 -18.10
N ASN A 371 18.88 -3.19 -19.40
CA ASN A 371 19.93 -2.33 -19.96
C ASN A 371 19.81 -0.93 -19.38
N LEU A 372 20.94 -0.36 -18.96
CA LEU A 372 21.06 0.98 -18.44
C LEU A 372 21.93 1.80 -19.38
N LEU A 373 21.51 3.03 -19.69
CA LEU A 373 22.33 3.95 -20.46
C LEU A 373 23.03 4.93 -19.54
N ILE A 374 24.28 5.26 -19.84
CA ILE A 374 24.98 6.37 -19.21
C ILE A 374 25.56 7.25 -20.31
N SER A 375 25.13 8.50 -20.36
CA SER A 375 25.74 9.52 -21.21
C SER A 375 26.71 10.34 -20.40
N ASN A 376 27.98 10.32 -20.81
CA ASN A 376 29.05 11.05 -20.18
C ASN A 376 29.42 12.27 -21.03
N TYR A 377 29.45 13.44 -20.39
CA TYR A 377 29.68 14.73 -21.03
C TYR A 377 30.99 14.78 -21.80
N ASP A 378 32.06 14.16 -21.28
CA ASP A 378 33.42 14.31 -21.78
C ASP A 378 33.94 13.08 -22.55
N THR A 379 33.48 11.89 -22.20
CA THR A 379 34.11 10.64 -22.68
C THR A 379 33.29 9.93 -23.74
N GLY A 380 31.97 9.82 -23.56
CA GLY A 380 31.10 9.16 -24.52
C GLY A 380 29.87 8.51 -23.90
N PHE A 381 29.41 7.44 -24.54
CA PHE A 381 28.17 6.75 -24.23
C PHE A 381 28.45 5.32 -23.81
N PHE A 382 27.78 4.88 -22.75
CA PHE A 382 27.94 3.55 -22.16
C PHE A 382 26.61 2.83 -22.12
N VAL A 383 26.64 1.54 -22.42
CA VAL A 383 25.57 0.59 -22.08
C VAL A 383 26.10 -0.30 -20.98
N VAL A 384 25.42 -0.32 -19.85
CA VAL A 384 25.77 -1.14 -18.70
C VAL A 384 24.54 -1.93 -18.25
N LYS A 385 24.73 -2.96 -17.42
CA LYS A 385 23.62 -3.80 -16.96
C LYS A 385 23.94 -4.44 -15.61
N ASP A 386 22.96 -4.44 -14.71
CA ASP A 386 23.03 -5.30 -13.52
C ASP A 386 22.78 -6.76 -13.95
N PRO A 387 23.73 -7.69 -13.76
CA PRO A 387 23.55 -9.08 -14.13
C PRO A 387 22.49 -9.81 -13.30
N ASN A 388 22.05 -9.23 -12.18
CA ASN A 388 20.98 -9.73 -11.32
C ASN A 388 19.68 -8.94 -11.47
N TYR A 389 19.58 -8.05 -12.46
CA TYR A 389 18.33 -7.34 -12.75
C TYR A 389 17.17 -8.33 -12.89
N ASP A 390 16.07 -8.05 -12.18
CA ASP A 390 14.86 -8.86 -12.19
C ASP A 390 13.63 -8.02 -12.50
N ASN A 391 12.78 -8.55 -13.37
CA ASN A 391 11.51 -7.98 -13.80
C ASN A 391 10.40 -9.03 -13.90
N VAL A 392 10.62 -10.20 -13.29
CA VAL A 392 9.68 -11.30 -13.31
C VAL A 392 9.02 -11.37 -11.94
N ASP A 393 7.69 -11.37 -11.92
CA ASP A 393 6.94 -11.52 -10.67
C ASP A 393 7.17 -12.89 -10.02
N PRO A 394 7.21 -12.95 -8.67
CA PRO A 394 7.27 -14.21 -7.94
C PRO A 394 6.14 -15.17 -8.33
N THR A 395 6.44 -16.47 -8.39
CA THR A 395 5.41 -17.51 -8.50
C THR A 395 4.95 -17.89 -7.09
N VAL A 396 3.78 -17.38 -6.71
CA VAL A 396 3.21 -17.63 -5.37
C VAL A 396 2.41 -18.93 -5.37
N VAL A 397 2.69 -19.75 -4.36
CA VAL A 397 1.97 -21.00 -4.11
C VAL A 397 1.36 -20.90 -2.72
N CYS A 398 0.03 -20.80 -2.63
CA CYS A 398 -0.69 -20.85 -1.36
C CYS A 398 -0.95 -22.30 -0.95
N GLN A 399 -0.92 -22.55 0.36
CA GLN A 399 -1.42 -23.78 0.95
C GLN A 399 -2.48 -23.48 2.01
N ASP A 400 -3.60 -24.21 1.92
CA ASP A 400 -4.63 -24.17 2.94
C ASP A 400 -4.13 -24.85 4.22
N ILE A 401 -4.51 -24.31 5.37
CA ILE A 401 -4.13 -24.85 6.68
C ILE A 401 -5.32 -24.99 7.61
N THR A 402 -5.15 -25.80 8.64
CA THR A 402 -6.05 -25.83 9.79
C THR A 402 -5.33 -25.22 10.98
N ALA A 403 -5.92 -24.16 11.57
CA ALA A 403 -5.38 -23.48 12.73
C ALA A 403 -6.26 -23.79 13.96
N THR A 404 -5.68 -24.45 14.95
CA THR A 404 -6.40 -24.77 16.20
C THR A 404 -6.23 -23.66 17.21
N LEU A 405 -7.34 -23.14 17.75
CA LEU A 405 -7.32 -22.16 18.82
C LEU A 405 -6.60 -22.71 20.06
N ASN A 406 -5.83 -21.85 20.73
CA ASN A 406 -5.31 -22.17 22.05
C ASN A 406 -6.46 -22.23 23.06
N SER A 407 -6.61 -23.36 23.74
CA SER A 407 -7.73 -23.62 24.66
C SER A 407 -7.87 -22.58 25.78
N VAL A 408 -6.77 -21.97 26.22
CA VAL A 408 -6.77 -20.99 27.32
C VAL A 408 -6.95 -19.57 26.82
N THR A 409 -6.24 -19.16 25.77
CA THR A 409 -6.28 -17.76 25.30
C THR A 409 -7.44 -17.45 24.37
N GLY A 410 -8.08 -18.46 23.76
CA GLY A 410 -9.17 -18.24 22.80
C GLY A 410 -8.68 -17.78 21.42
N SER A 411 -7.37 -17.86 21.15
CA SER A 411 -6.77 -17.32 19.94
C SER A 411 -5.70 -18.24 19.33
N VAL A 412 -5.43 -18.07 18.04
CA VAL A 412 -4.28 -18.65 17.33
C VAL A 412 -3.66 -17.60 16.42
N THR A 413 -2.33 -17.56 16.36
CA THR A 413 -1.58 -16.72 15.44
C THR A 413 -0.85 -17.58 14.43
N ILE A 414 -0.93 -17.21 13.15
CA ILE A 414 -0.17 -17.82 12.07
C ILE A 414 0.83 -16.81 11.52
N VAL A 415 1.82 -17.31 10.79
CA VAL A 415 2.79 -16.50 10.03
C VAL A 415 2.66 -16.79 8.53
N ALA A 416 3.21 -15.91 7.69
CA ALA A 416 3.13 -16.08 6.24
C ALA A 416 3.70 -17.42 5.74
N LEU A 417 4.72 -17.96 6.42
CA LEU A 417 5.28 -19.28 6.11
C LEU A 417 4.32 -20.44 6.35
N ASP A 418 3.31 -20.29 7.21
CA ASP A 418 2.33 -21.35 7.44
C ASP A 418 1.44 -21.55 6.21
N VAL A 419 1.15 -20.49 5.45
CA VAL A 419 0.30 -20.53 4.24
C VAL A 419 1.09 -20.51 2.93
N ASP A 420 2.42 -20.47 2.99
CA ASP A 420 3.30 -20.59 1.82
C ASP A 420 3.54 -22.07 1.46
N GLY A 421 3.00 -22.49 0.33
CA GLY A 421 3.15 -23.84 -0.25
C GLY A 421 4.44 -24.07 -1.03
N GLY A 422 5.42 -23.15 -0.93
CA GLY A 422 6.71 -23.26 -1.60
C GLY A 422 6.85 -22.29 -2.77
N SER A 423 6.50 -21.02 -2.54
CA SER A 423 6.65 -19.94 -3.50
C SER A 423 8.12 -19.79 -3.94
N THR A 424 8.31 -19.43 -5.21
CA THR A 424 9.64 -19.30 -5.83
C THR A 424 9.74 -18.03 -6.63
N ASP A 425 10.97 -17.60 -6.83
CA ASP A 425 11.34 -16.50 -7.70
C ASP A 425 12.64 -16.85 -8.45
N ASN A 426 12.90 -16.25 -9.61
CA ASN A 426 14.09 -16.55 -10.44
C ASN A 426 15.39 -16.01 -9.86
N ILE A 427 15.37 -14.89 -9.13
CA ILE A 427 16.56 -14.33 -8.46
C ILE A 427 16.47 -14.51 -6.95
N GLY A 428 15.28 -14.45 -6.37
CA GLY A 428 15.00 -14.84 -4.99
C GLY A 428 13.94 -13.99 -4.31
N ILE A 429 13.25 -14.60 -3.35
CA ILE A 429 12.23 -13.94 -2.53
C ILE A 429 12.89 -13.23 -1.35
N THR A 430 12.51 -11.98 -1.11
CA THR A 430 13.01 -11.18 0.02
C THR A 430 12.02 -11.11 1.18
N ALA A 431 10.72 -11.04 0.90
CA ALA A 431 9.68 -10.91 1.93
C ALA A 431 8.42 -11.73 1.63
N ARG A 432 7.69 -12.05 2.70
CA ARG A 432 6.38 -12.70 2.68
C ARG A 432 5.51 -12.06 3.74
N SER A 433 4.28 -11.73 3.40
CA SER A 433 3.32 -11.12 4.32
C SER A 433 1.91 -11.68 4.12
N ILE A 434 1.09 -11.57 5.17
CA ILE A 434 -0.33 -11.95 5.14
C ILE A 434 -1.19 -10.84 5.76
N ASP A 435 -2.41 -10.71 5.28
CA ASP A 435 -3.38 -9.69 5.71
C ASP A 435 -4.00 -9.97 7.09
N ILE A 436 -4.14 -11.24 7.46
CA ILE A 436 -4.72 -11.67 8.75
C ILE A 436 -3.75 -12.62 9.45
N THR A 437 -3.32 -12.27 10.67
CA THR A 437 -2.35 -13.06 11.45
C THR A 437 -2.95 -13.71 12.68
N THR A 438 -4.04 -13.19 13.24
CA THR A 438 -4.64 -13.67 14.50
C THR A 438 -6.11 -14.00 14.31
N PHE A 439 -6.51 -15.17 14.78
CA PHE A 439 -7.87 -15.69 14.76
C PHE A 439 -8.33 -16.00 16.17
N THR A 440 -9.65 -15.90 16.37
CA THR A 440 -10.36 -16.06 17.64
C THR A 440 -11.54 -17.02 17.47
N CYS A 441 -12.35 -17.18 18.52
CA CYS A 441 -13.58 -17.95 18.43
C CYS A 441 -14.55 -17.43 17.35
N ASN A 442 -14.59 -16.12 17.12
CA ASN A 442 -15.46 -15.51 16.12
C ASN A 442 -15.11 -15.95 14.69
N ASP A 443 -13.88 -16.42 14.49
CA ASP A 443 -13.35 -16.83 13.19
C ASP A 443 -13.45 -18.34 12.94
N LEU A 444 -14.15 -19.12 13.79
CA LEU A 444 -14.35 -20.56 13.58
C LEU A 444 -14.91 -20.85 12.18
N GLY A 445 -14.28 -21.81 11.49
CA GLY A 445 -14.58 -22.14 10.10
C GLY A 445 -13.54 -21.60 9.10
N PRO A 446 -13.87 -21.54 7.81
CA PRO A 446 -12.95 -21.10 6.77
C PRO A 446 -12.79 -19.57 6.74
N ASN A 447 -11.55 -19.10 6.71
CA ASN A 447 -11.18 -17.69 6.53
C ASN A 447 -10.22 -17.56 5.35
N ASN A 448 -10.46 -16.58 4.48
CA ASN A 448 -9.55 -16.29 3.37
C ASN A 448 -8.41 -15.39 3.87
N VAL A 449 -7.18 -15.81 3.63
CA VAL A 449 -5.95 -15.07 3.96
C VAL A 449 -5.16 -14.83 2.68
N THR A 450 -4.78 -13.59 2.43
CA THR A 450 -4.01 -13.21 1.26
C THR A 450 -2.52 -13.27 1.57
N LEU A 451 -1.79 -14.20 0.95
CA LEU A 451 -0.33 -14.25 0.99
C LEU A 451 0.23 -13.34 -0.11
N THR A 452 1.08 -12.39 0.26
CA THR A 452 1.86 -11.55 -0.67
C THR A 452 3.34 -11.90 -0.55
N VAL A 453 3.99 -12.04 -1.71
CA VAL A 453 5.42 -12.37 -1.82
C VAL A 453 6.10 -11.31 -2.66
N ASP A 454 7.22 -10.81 -2.14
CA ASP A 454 8.01 -9.73 -2.73
C ASP A 454 9.43 -10.24 -3.05
N ASP A 455 9.99 -9.79 -4.16
CA ASP A 455 11.40 -10.00 -4.53
C ASP A 455 12.29 -8.80 -4.15
N ASP A 456 13.55 -8.77 -4.61
CA ASP A 456 14.46 -7.64 -4.33
C ASP A 456 14.26 -6.43 -5.26
N TYR A 457 13.63 -6.60 -6.42
CA TYR A 457 13.40 -5.54 -7.41
C TYR A 457 12.03 -4.85 -7.30
N GLY A 458 11.22 -5.28 -6.33
CA GLY A 458 9.89 -4.75 -6.08
C GLY A 458 8.80 -5.44 -6.88
N ASN A 459 9.12 -6.55 -7.56
CA ASN A 459 8.12 -7.41 -8.18
C ASN A 459 7.34 -8.14 -7.09
N LYS A 460 6.02 -8.24 -7.27
CA LYS A 460 5.11 -8.74 -6.24
C LYS A 460 4.05 -9.61 -6.86
N SER A 461 3.68 -10.65 -6.14
CA SER A 461 2.54 -11.48 -6.51
C SER A 461 1.82 -11.96 -5.24
N SER A 462 0.56 -12.37 -5.41
CA SER A 462 -0.26 -12.81 -4.29
C SER A 462 -1.18 -13.96 -4.66
N CYS A 463 -1.60 -14.70 -3.64
CA CYS A 463 -2.66 -15.70 -3.73
C CYS A 463 -3.46 -15.74 -2.42
N VAL A 464 -4.61 -16.44 -2.46
CA VAL A 464 -5.47 -16.63 -1.29
C VAL A 464 -5.32 -18.07 -0.79
N ALA A 465 -5.04 -18.22 0.50
CA ALA A 465 -5.09 -19.48 1.24
C ALA A 465 -6.34 -19.52 2.12
N VAL A 466 -6.94 -20.70 2.29
CA VAL A 466 -8.04 -20.90 3.24
C VAL A 466 -7.49 -21.40 4.57
N VAL A 467 -7.62 -20.57 5.60
CA VAL A 467 -7.30 -20.92 6.99
C VAL A 467 -8.58 -21.41 7.67
N THR A 468 -8.67 -22.72 7.89
CA THR A 468 -9.78 -23.31 8.64
C THR A 468 -9.48 -23.25 10.13
N VAL A 469 -10.15 -22.35 10.84
CA VAL A 469 -9.99 -22.20 12.30
C VAL A 469 -10.90 -23.19 13.00
N GLN A 470 -10.34 -23.91 13.97
CA GLN A 470 -11.09 -24.88 14.76
C GLN A 470 -10.81 -24.74 16.27
N ALA A 471 -11.82 -25.06 17.06
CA ALA A 471 -11.72 -25.23 18.51
C ALA A 471 -11.74 -26.72 18.85
N GLU A 472 -10.86 -27.14 19.75
CA GLU A 472 -10.89 -28.52 20.25
C GLU A 472 -12.14 -28.74 21.11
N THR A 473 -12.85 -29.85 20.89
CA THR A 473 -14.01 -30.21 21.72
C THR A 473 -13.57 -30.97 22.95
N THR A 474 -13.81 -30.41 24.13
CA THR A 474 -13.65 -31.09 25.42
C THR A 474 -14.98 -31.65 25.87
N THR A 475 -14.98 -32.89 26.35
CA THR A 475 -16.20 -33.60 26.76
C THR A 475 -16.15 -33.91 28.25
N TYR A 476 -17.20 -33.53 28.98
CA TYR A 476 -17.40 -33.95 30.36
C TYR A 476 -18.09 -35.32 30.38
N SER A 477 -17.34 -36.34 30.80
CA SER A 477 -17.85 -37.71 30.98
C SER A 477 -17.03 -38.46 32.02
N GLY A 478 -17.64 -39.43 32.70
CA GLY A 478 -16.96 -40.21 33.75
C GLY A 478 -16.48 -39.36 34.94
N GLY A 479 -17.07 -38.18 35.16
CA GLY A 479 -16.65 -37.22 36.19
C GLY A 479 -15.45 -36.33 35.84
N THR A 480 -14.97 -36.37 34.60
CA THR A 480 -13.76 -35.64 34.16
C THR A 480 -13.95 -34.98 32.79
N TRP A 481 -13.22 -33.89 32.54
CA TRP A 481 -13.09 -33.30 31.21
C TRP A 481 -11.97 -33.99 30.42
N THR A 482 -12.25 -34.38 29.17
CA THR A 482 -11.26 -34.94 28.25
C THR A 482 -11.27 -34.15 26.93
N PRO A 483 -10.10 -33.73 26.41
CA PRO A 483 -8.75 -34.00 26.91
C PRO A 483 -8.33 -33.13 28.10
N SER A 484 -8.99 -32.00 28.30
CA SER A 484 -8.69 -31.03 29.36
C SER A 484 -9.97 -30.26 29.72
N THR A 485 -9.94 -29.52 30.83
CA THR A 485 -11.00 -28.58 31.18
C THR A 485 -11.17 -27.56 30.04
N PRO A 486 -12.41 -27.27 29.60
CA PRO A 486 -12.65 -26.27 28.57
C PRO A 486 -12.14 -24.90 29.03
N GLY A 487 -11.60 -24.15 28.07
CA GLY A 487 -11.33 -22.73 28.21
C GLY A 487 -11.85 -21.99 26.97
N ALA A 488 -11.62 -20.67 26.91
CA ALA A 488 -12.17 -19.79 25.87
C ALA A 488 -11.97 -20.29 24.43
N GLY A 489 -10.89 -21.02 24.12
CA GLY A 489 -10.61 -21.54 22.77
C GLY A 489 -11.09 -22.96 22.49
N SER A 490 -11.88 -23.55 23.39
CA SER A 490 -12.37 -24.93 23.28
C SER A 490 -13.89 -24.99 23.21
N ASN A 491 -14.44 -26.01 22.57
CA ASN A 491 -15.88 -26.30 22.64
C ASN A 491 -16.16 -27.19 23.85
N ALA A 492 -17.16 -26.87 24.67
CA ALA A 492 -17.59 -27.71 25.78
C ALA A 492 -18.76 -28.62 25.38
N LYS A 493 -18.62 -29.93 25.62
CA LYS A 493 -19.70 -30.91 25.44
C LYS A 493 -20.00 -31.63 26.75
N PHE A 494 -21.24 -31.60 27.19
CA PHE A 494 -21.70 -32.28 28.39
C PHE A 494 -22.42 -33.58 28.03
N SER A 495 -21.73 -34.71 28.23
CA SER A 495 -22.29 -36.06 28.02
C SER A 495 -22.67 -36.76 29.34
N GLN A 496 -22.53 -36.05 30.47
CA GLN A 496 -22.95 -36.48 31.80
C GLN A 496 -23.38 -35.24 32.61
N ASN A 497 -24.24 -35.43 33.60
CA ASN A 497 -24.68 -34.36 34.49
C ASN A 497 -23.50 -33.58 35.07
N TYR A 498 -23.58 -32.26 35.03
CA TYR A 498 -22.55 -31.35 35.50
C TYR A 498 -23.16 -30.28 36.41
N ASN A 499 -22.41 -29.86 37.42
CA ASN A 499 -22.79 -28.75 38.27
C ASN A 499 -21.59 -27.82 38.40
N THR A 500 -21.76 -26.54 38.06
CA THR A 500 -20.66 -25.56 38.02
C THR A 500 -20.08 -25.24 39.40
N SER A 501 -20.69 -25.69 40.51
CA SER A 501 -20.00 -25.70 41.81
C SER A 501 -18.75 -26.59 41.84
N SER A 502 -18.62 -27.50 40.86
CA SER A 502 -17.41 -28.30 40.62
C SER A 502 -16.35 -27.55 39.80
N GLY A 503 -16.70 -26.40 39.21
CA GLY A 503 -15.85 -25.56 38.37
C GLY A 503 -16.69 -24.71 37.40
N ASP A 504 -16.32 -23.45 37.24
CA ASP A 504 -16.88 -22.62 36.16
C ASP A 504 -16.40 -23.14 34.79
N VAL A 505 -17.15 -22.79 33.74
CA VAL A 505 -16.86 -23.24 32.37
C VAL A 505 -16.77 -22.04 31.44
N ASP A 506 -15.58 -21.85 30.87
CA ASP A 506 -15.34 -20.97 29.73
C ASP A 506 -15.23 -21.82 28.46
N SER A 507 -15.92 -21.45 27.37
CA SER A 507 -15.80 -22.15 26.10
C SER A 507 -16.22 -21.31 24.89
N CYS A 508 -15.78 -21.71 23.71
CA CYS A 508 -16.21 -21.18 22.43
C CYS A 508 -17.69 -21.47 22.16
N THR A 509 -18.07 -22.74 22.20
CA THR A 509 -19.45 -23.20 22.04
C THR A 509 -19.77 -24.22 23.13
N CYS A 510 -21.05 -24.38 23.44
CA CYS A 510 -21.51 -25.34 24.44
C CYS A 510 -22.57 -26.28 23.87
N GLU A 511 -22.48 -27.58 24.15
CA GLU A 511 -23.50 -28.58 23.82
C GLU A 511 -23.85 -29.43 25.04
N ILE A 512 -25.14 -29.56 25.35
CA ILE A 512 -25.67 -30.45 26.39
C ILE A 512 -26.41 -31.61 25.72
N ASP A 513 -25.93 -32.84 25.90
CA ASP A 513 -26.52 -34.03 25.30
C ASP A 513 -27.92 -34.35 25.87
N GLY A 514 -28.74 -35.07 25.10
CA GLY A 514 -30.06 -35.51 25.54
C GLY A 514 -30.00 -36.37 26.80
N GLY A 515 -30.86 -36.08 27.77
CA GLY A 515 -30.90 -36.79 29.07
C GLY A 515 -29.82 -36.37 30.07
N VAL A 516 -28.97 -35.39 29.73
CA VAL A 516 -27.98 -34.78 30.62
C VAL A 516 -28.55 -33.52 31.27
N THR A 517 -28.28 -33.32 32.56
CA THR A 517 -28.62 -32.08 33.28
C THR A 517 -27.35 -31.30 33.64
N VAL A 518 -27.24 -30.07 33.15
CA VAL A 518 -26.22 -29.10 33.57
C VAL A 518 -26.88 -28.09 34.52
N THR A 519 -26.31 -27.92 35.70
CA THR A 519 -26.75 -26.93 36.69
C THR A 519 -25.69 -25.84 36.84
N VAL A 520 -26.04 -24.61 36.52
CA VAL A 520 -25.26 -23.41 36.82
C VAL A 520 -25.60 -22.99 38.24
N ALA A 521 -24.73 -23.34 39.18
CA ALA A 521 -24.93 -23.13 40.61
C ALA A 521 -24.88 -21.64 40.99
N ALA A 522 -25.48 -21.31 42.14
CA ALA A 522 -25.42 -19.97 42.71
C ALA A 522 -23.96 -19.47 42.87
N GLY A 523 -23.65 -18.30 42.30
CA GLY A 523 -22.33 -17.68 42.34
C GLY A 523 -21.32 -18.24 41.33
N ASN A 524 -21.71 -19.22 40.52
CA ASN A 524 -20.90 -19.81 39.45
C ASN A 524 -21.46 -19.45 38.06
N TYR A 525 -20.70 -19.75 37.01
CA TYR A 525 -21.05 -19.39 35.65
C TYR A 525 -20.76 -20.42 34.58
N LEU A 526 -21.46 -20.24 33.46
CA LEU A 526 -21.21 -20.83 32.15
C LEU A 526 -21.00 -19.66 31.17
N ASN A 527 -19.74 -19.41 30.78
CA ASN A 527 -19.34 -18.30 29.91
C ASN A 527 -19.00 -18.84 28.53
N ILE A 528 -19.87 -18.59 27.56
CA ILE A 528 -19.81 -19.18 26.22
C ILE A 528 -19.74 -18.10 25.18
N GLU A 529 -18.67 -18.05 24.40
CA GLU A 529 -18.51 -16.95 23.44
C GLU A 529 -19.61 -17.00 22.37
N ARG A 530 -19.87 -18.18 21.80
CA ARG A 530 -20.81 -18.41 20.69
C ARG A 530 -21.99 -19.28 21.11
N ASP A 531 -22.44 -20.16 20.22
CA ASP A 531 -23.71 -20.86 20.33
C ASP A 531 -23.74 -21.85 21.51
N ILE A 532 -24.92 -21.92 22.14
CA ILE A 532 -25.27 -22.92 23.14
C ILE A 532 -26.36 -23.83 22.56
N THR A 533 -26.14 -25.14 22.58
CA THR A 533 -27.13 -26.14 22.17
C THR A 533 -27.57 -26.97 23.38
N VAL A 534 -28.85 -26.91 23.72
CA VAL A 534 -29.44 -27.63 24.86
C VAL A 534 -30.35 -28.74 24.35
N ASN A 535 -29.84 -29.98 24.25
CA ASN A 535 -30.66 -31.17 23.95
C ASN A 535 -31.16 -31.86 25.23
N GLY A 536 -30.48 -31.64 26.36
CA GLY A 536 -30.85 -32.13 27.69
C GLY A 536 -31.60 -31.10 28.53
N THR A 537 -31.10 -30.85 29.74
CA THR A 537 -31.65 -29.87 30.67
C THR A 537 -30.57 -28.91 31.14
N LEU A 538 -30.80 -27.60 30.99
CA LEU A 538 -30.01 -26.54 31.58
C LEU A 538 -30.79 -25.92 32.74
N ILE A 539 -30.22 -25.91 33.94
CA ILE A 539 -30.79 -25.26 35.12
C ILE A 539 -29.86 -24.13 35.54
N VAL A 540 -30.34 -22.89 35.56
CA VAL A 540 -29.63 -21.75 36.12
C VAL A 540 -30.24 -21.47 37.49
N GLU A 541 -29.48 -21.72 38.56
CA GLU A 541 -29.92 -21.43 39.92
C GLU A 541 -29.98 -19.93 40.17
N HIS A 542 -30.70 -19.51 41.21
CA HIS A 542 -30.66 -18.12 41.65
C HIS A 542 -29.21 -17.70 41.94
N GLN A 543 -28.76 -16.61 41.33
CA GLN A 543 -27.38 -16.10 41.36
C GLN A 543 -26.36 -16.90 40.49
N GLY A 544 -26.79 -17.92 39.75
CA GLY A 544 -26.00 -18.50 38.67
C GLY A 544 -26.02 -17.62 37.42
N SER A 545 -24.95 -17.66 36.61
CA SER A 545 -24.83 -16.81 35.42
C SER A 545 -24.55 -17.64 34.16
N VAL A 546 -25.36 -17.46 33.12
CA VAL A 546 -25.00 -17.86 31.75
C VAL A 546 -24.64 -16.59 31.01
N VAL A 547 -23.42 -16.54 30.47
CA VAL A 547 -22.87 -15.37 29.77
C VAL A 547 -22.62 -15.77 28.33
N GLN A 548 -23.11 -14.96 27.40
CA GLN A 548 -22.69 -15.02 25.99
C GLN A 548 -22.10 -13.68 25.56
N THR A 549 -20.98 -13.72 24.83
CA THR A 549 -20.23 -12.52 24.48
C THR A 549 -20.29 -12.17 22.99
N ASP A 550 -20.54 -13.12 22.08
CA ASP A 550 -20.89 -12.82 20.70
C ASP A 550 -22.37 -12.42 20.62
N GLY A 551 -22.64 -11.19 20.17
CA GLY A 551 -23.99 -10.66 20.02
C GLY A 551 -24.83 -11.39 18.97
N ASN A 552 -24.20 -12.16 18.07
CA ASN A 552 -24.90 -12.99 17.08
C ASN A 552 -25.08 -14.44 17.54
N ALA A 553 -24.57 -14.83 18.71
CA ALA A 553 -24.66 -16.18 19.22
C ALA A 553 -26.12 -16.60 19.45
N LEU A 554 -26.43 -17.88 19.24
CA LEU A 554 -27.76 -18.43 19.42
C LEU A 554 -27.80 -19.44 20.56
N VAL A 555 -28.95 -19.50 21.24
CA VAL A 555 -29.25 -20.60 22.17
C VAL A 555 -30.35 -21.47 21.57
N THR A 556 -29.97 -22.67 21.13
CA THR A 556 -30.89 -23.66 20.59
C THR A 556 -31.45 -24.51 21.73
N ASN A 557 -32.75 -24.37 22.02
CA ASN A 557 -33.44 -25.18 23.01
C ASN A 557 -34.21 -26.35 22.37
N ASN A 558 -33.63 -27.55 22.40
CA ASN A 558 -34.26 -28.80 21.98
C ASN A 558 -34.77 -29.64 23.18
N GLY A 559 -34.56 -29.16 24.40
CA GLY A 559 -34.82 -29.87 25.64
C GLY A 559 -35.55 -29.00 26.66
N THR A 560 -34.91 -28.70 27.78
CA THR A 560 -35.48 -27.87 28.84
C THR A 560 -34.45 -26.88 29.37
N ILE A 561 -34.83 -25.61 29.50
CA ILE A 561 -34.00 -24.56 30.11
C ILE A 561 -34.82 -23.93 31.22
N ASN A 562 -34.32 -23.96 32.45
CA ASN A 562 -34.98 -23.37 33.62
C ASN A 562 -34.08 -22.32 34.26
N VAL A 563 -34.51 -21.07 34.32
CA VAL A 563 -33.83 -20.01 35.06
C VAL A 563 -34.60 -19.73 36.34
N ASN A 564 -33.96 -19.95 37.50
CA ASN A 564 -34.59 -19.81 38.80
C ASN A 564 -34.24 -18.47 39.45
N LEU A 565 -35.25 -17.78 39.98
CA LEU A 565 -35.10 -16.54 40.70
C LEU A 565 -35.79 -16.65 42.06
N SER A 566 -35.04 -16.40 43.13
CA SER A 566 -35.60 -16.15 44.45
C SER A 566 -35.55 -14.66 44.75
N THR A 567 -36.65 -14.09 45.20
CA THR A 567 -36.64 -12.70 45.68
C THR A 567 -35.84 -12.61 46.98
N PRO A 568 -35.29 -11.44 47.34
CA PRO A 568 -34.97 -11.18 48.75
C PRO A 568 -36.23 -11.33 49.61
N ASN A 569 -36.08 -11.33 50.93
CA ASN A 569 -37.24 -11.31 51.82
C ASN A 569 -37.96 -9.97 51.70
N LEU A 570 -39.09 -9.96 51.00
CA LEU A 570 -39.89 -8.77 50.74
C LEU A 570 -40.82 -8.51 51.93
N ALA A 571 -40.94 -7.25 52.36
CA ALA A 571 -41.96 -6.84 53.31
C ALA A 571 -43.34 -6.73 52.66
N SER A 572 -44.35 -6.39 53.47
CA SER A 572 -45.68 -6.08 52.92
C SER A 572 -45.60 -4.82 52.06
N ARG A 573 -46.18 -4.87 50.86
CA ARG A 573 -46.18 -3.80 49.84
C ARG A 573 -44.83 -3.51 49.18
N ASP A 574 -43.81 -4.32 49.41
CA ASP A 574 -42.61 -4.29 48.58
C ASP A 574 -42.90 -4.83 47.18
N PHE A 575 -42.12 -4.38 46.21
CA PHE A 575 -42.19 -4.83 44.82
C PHE A 575 -40.78 -5.08 44.29
N MET A 576 -40.69 -5.76 43.16
CA MET A 576 -39.46 -5.88 42.38
C MET A 576 -39.72 -5.41 40.95
N ILE A 577 -38.71 -4.82 40.32
CA ILE A 577 -38.71 -4.64 38.87
C ILE A 577 -38.06 -5.89 38.28
N LEU A 578 -38.82 -6.67 37.51
CA LEU A 578 -38.42 -7.95 36.95
C LEU A 578 -38.65 -7.96 35.44
N GLY A 579 -37.78 -8.65 34.70
CA GLY A 579 -37.94 -8.94 33.29
C GLY A 579 -37.70 -10.42 33.01
N SER A 580 -37.82 -10.84 31.76
CA SER A 580 -37.54 -12.23 31.37
C SER A 580 -36.13 -12.40 30.81
N PRO A 581 -35.35 -13.38 31.27
CA PRO A 581 -34.15 -13.85 30.58
C PRO A 581 -34.48 -14.80 29.41
N MET A 582 -35.75 -15.20 29.27
CA MET A 582 -36.26 -16.19 28.31
C MET A 582 -37.20 -15.55 27.28
N THR A 583 -37.25 -16.08 26.06
CA THR A 583 -38.00 -15.49 24.94
C THR A 583 -39.50 -15.83 24.88
N GLY A 584 -39.98 -16.84 25.61
CA GLY A 584 -41.35 -17.36 25.47
C GLY A 584 -42.32 -16.97 26.59
N GLU A 585 -41.86 -16.22 27.59
CA GLU A 585 -42.57 -16.14 28.86
C GLU A 585 -43.83 -15.29 28.84
N THR A 586 -44.75 -15.61 29.74
CA THR A 586 -45.96 -14.82 30.00
C THR A 586 -46.08 -14.46 31.47
N ARG A 587 -46.81 -13.38 31.76
CA ARG A 587 -47.14 -13.01 33.15
C ARG A 587 -47.83 -14.15 33.89
N GLY A 588 -48.64 -14.95 33.18
CA GLY A 588 -49.35 -16.10 33.74
C GLY A 588 -48.45 -17.27 34.10
N SER A 589 -47.45 -17.58 33.26
CA SER A 589 -46.51 -18.70 33.49
C SER A 589 -45.60 -18.43 34.68
N VAL A 590 -44.99 -17.24 34.74
CA VAL A 590 -43.99 -16.94 35.78
C VAL A 590 -44.60 -16.31 37.03
N TRP A 591 -45.48 -15.33 36.87
CA TRP A 591 -45.98 -14.48 37.95
C TRP A 591 -47.47 -14.69 38.25
N GLY A 592 -48.02 -15.85 37.89
CA GLY A 592 -49.45 -16.15 38.02
C GLY A 592 -50.03 -15.91 39.42
N ALA A 593 -49.23 -16.15 40.46
CA ALA A 593 -49.59 -15.98 41.86
C ALA A 593 -49.44 -14.54 42.40
N ALA A 594 -48.77 -13.64 41.67
CA ALA A 594 -48.60 -12.25 42.09
C ALA A 594 -49.94 -11.50 42.10
N PHE A 595 -50.23 -10.72 43.14
CA PHE A 595 -51.50 -9.98 43.17
C PHE A 595 -51.55 -8.82 42.16
N LEU A 596 -50.39 -8.23 41.85
CA LEU A 596 -50.30 -7.12 40.92
C LEU A 596 -48.99 -7.19 40.14
N VAL A 597 -49.11 -7.07 38.83
CA VAL A 597 -48.00 -6.84 37.90
C VAL A 597 -48.36 -5.60 37.13
N LEU A 598 -47.42 -4.67 36.97
CA LEU A 598 -47.62 -3.47 36.17
C LEU A 598 -46.58 -3.41 35.03
N ASP A 599 -47.04 -3.07 33.84
CA ASP A 599 -46.21 -2.61 32.71
C ASP A 599 -46.13 -1.08 32.72
N HIS A 600 -45.13 -0.53 32.04
CA HIS A 600 -45.02 0.91 31.86
C HIS A 600 -45.36 1.32 30.44
N ASN A 601 -46.14 2.38 30.29
CA ASN A 601 -46.34 3.04 29.00
C ASN A 601 -45.61 4.39 29.02
N THR A 602 -44.42 4.42 28.44
CA THR A 602 -43.56 5.61 28.44
C THR A 602 -44.21 6.82 27.79
N LEU A 603 -45.15 6.63 26.85
CA LEU A 603 -45.91 7.74 26.24
C LEU A 603 -46.80 8.48 27.24
N ASN A 604 -47.15 7.84 28.36
CA ASN A 604 -47.95 8.44 29.42
C ASN A 604 -47.10 9.12 30.49
N PHE A 605 -45.77 8.97 30.47
CA PHE A 605 -44.93 9.48 31.53
C PHE A 605 -44.83 11.01 31.50
N VAL A 606 -45.43 11.66 32.49
CA VAL A 606 -45.34 13.11 32.71
C VAL A 606 -44.58 13.36 34.00
N PRO A 607 -43.35 13.92 33.98
CA PRO A 607 -42.58 14.14 35.21
C PRO A 607 -43.32 15.04 36.21
N ASN A 608 -43.48 14.55 37.44
CA ASN A 608 -44.19 15.27 38.50
C ASN A 608 -43.48 16.59 38.86
N ALA A 609 -44.16 17.71 38.66
CA ALA A 609 -43.57 19.04 38.80
C ALA A 609 -43.14 19.35 40.25
N ALA A 610 -43.78 18.76 41.25
CA ALA A 610 -43.43 18.98 42.66
C ALA A 610 -42.10 18.32 43.03
N VAL A 611 -41.78 17.17 42.45
CA VAL A 611 -40.50 16.48 42.65
C VAL A 611 -39.39 17.26 41.97
N ALA A 612 -39.60 17.70 40.73
CA ALA A 612 -38.64 18.53 40.00
C ALA A 612 -38.34 19.86 40.72
N ALA A 613 -39.37 20.48 41.33
CA ALA A 613 -39.19 21.70 42.11
C ALA A 613 -38.46 21.47 43.44
N ALA A 614 -38.70 20.35 44.11
CA ALA A 614 -38.06 20.00 45.37
C ALA A 614 -36.61 19.53 45.20
N PHE A 615 -36.29 18.88 44.08
CA PHE A 615 -34.99 18.26 43.80
C PHE A 615 -34.54 18.49 42.34
N PRO A 616 -34.19 19.72 41.96
CA PRO A 616 -33.96 20.11 40.55
C PRO A 616 -32.75 19.47 39.86
N GLY A 617 -31.92 18.71 40.58
CA GLY A 617 -30.79 17.94 40.03
C GLY A 617 -30.95 16.43 40.16
N ALA A 618 -32.12 15.94 40.58
CA ALA A 618 -32.41 14.51 40.69
C ALA A 618 -33.24 14.04 39.48
N GLU A 619 -33.02 12.79 39.06
CA GLU A 619 -33.87 12.12 38.10
C GLU A 619 -35.30 11.97 38.65
N ASN A 620 -36.28 12.43 37.89
CA ASN A 620 -37.69 12.41 38.28
C ASN A 620 -38.35 11.13 37.74
N PHE A 621 -38.65 10.18 38.63
CA PHE A 621 -39.36 8.94 38.31
C PHE A 621 -40.85 8.98 38.71
N ALA A 622 -41.32 10.10 39.26
CA ALA A 622 -42.70 10.25 39.67
C ALA A 622 -43.52 10.77 38.49
N ASP A 623 -44.53 10.01 38.13
CA ASP A 623 -45.51 10.41 37.13
C ASP A 623 -46.55 11.36 37.74
N ASP A 624 -46.90 12.44 37.06
CA ASP A 624 -47.71 13.55 37.58
C ASP A 624 -49.17 13.15 37.80
N ASN A 625 -49.69 12.35 36.88
CA ASN A 625 -51.06 11.83 36.82
C ASN A 625 -51.16 10.35 37.22
N GLY A 626 -50.05 9.61 37.25
CA GLY A 626 -49.97 8.23 37.76
C GLY A 626 -50.55 7.19 36.81
N ASP A 627 -50.58 7.47 35.50
CA ASP A 627 -51.06 6.58 34.43
C ASP A 627 -49.94 5.96 33.57
N ASN A 628 -48.67 6.18 33.94
CA ASN A 628 -47.52 5.46 33.38
C ASN A 628 -47.57 3.95 33.69
N TRP A 629 -47.85 3.56 34.94
CA TRP A 629 -47.87 2.15 35.36
C TRP A 629 -49.28 1.57 35.25
N ILE A 630 -49.47 0.60 34.34
CA ILE A 630 -50.77 0.03 34.00
C ILE A 630 -50.84 -1.42 34.46
N ALA A 631 -52.03 -1.93 34.77
CA ALA A 631 -52.17 -3.32 35.22
C ALA A 631 -51.90 -4.31 34.07
N TYR A 632 -50.89 -5.16 34.25
CA TYR A 632 -50.48 -6.12 33.23
C TYR A 632 -51.24 -7.45 33.35
N GLY A 633 -51.91 -7.82 32.26
CA GLY A 633 -52.84 -8.95 32.22
C GLY A 633 -52.16 -10.33 32.24
N GLY A 634 -52.92 -11.35 32.66
CA GLY A 634 -52.45 -12.74 32.79
C GLY A 634 -51.89 -13.38 31.51
N GLY A 635 -52.35 -12.95 30.34
CA GLY A 635 -51.89 -13.47 29.04
C GLY A 635 -50.86 -12.59 28.33
N GLY A 636 -50.34 -11.54 28.99
CA GLY A 636 -49.31 -10.68 28.40
C GLY A 636 -47.96 -11.38 28.34
N THR A 637 -47.24 -11.20 27.23
CA THR A 637 -45.86 -11.69 27.05
C THR A 637 -44.90 -10.91 27.95
N ILE A 638 -43.86 -11.55 28.46
CA ILE A 638 -42.82 -10.85 29.20
C ILE A 638 -41.65 -10.66 28.24
N ASP A 639 -41.54 -9.46 27.69
CA ASP A 639 -40.50 -9.15 26.74
C ASP A 639 -39.12 -9.15 27.41
N PRO A 640 -38.11 -9.83 26.85
CA PRO A 640 -36.75 -9.74 27.34
C PRO A 640 -36.24 -8.29 27.35
N GLY A 641 -35.49 -7.92 28.39
CA GLY A 641 -34.95 -6.56 28.54
C GLY A 641 -35.96 -5.50 29.03
N GLU A 642 -37.24 -5.83 29.13
CA GLU A 642 -38.28 -4.94 29.66
C GLU A 642 -38.47 -5.13 31.18
N GLY A 643 -38.70 -4.02 31.91
CA GLY A 643 -38.84 -4.01 33.37
C GLY A 643 -40.29 -3.88 33.84
N TYR A 644 -40.83 -4.95 34.42
CA TYR A 644 -42.19 -5.00 34.97
C TYR A 644 -42.19 -4.85 36.49
N LEU A 645 -43.11 -4.06 37.03
CA LEU A 645 -43.28 -3.94 38.48
C LEU A 645 -44.13 -5.09 39.00
N VAL A 646 -43.50 -6.03 39.73
CA VAL A 646 -44.13 -7.24 40.26
C VAL A 646 -44.29 -7.14 41.77
N ARG A 647 -45.52 -7.32 42.24
CA ARG A 647 -45.88 -7.46 43.66
C ARG A 647 -46.34 -8.90 43.95
N PRO A 648 -45.44 -9.76 44.41
CA PRO A 648 -45.73 -11.19 44.57
C PRO A 648 -46.72 -11.56 45.68
N GLN A 649 -46.93 -10.67 46.67
CA GLN A 649 -47.76 -10.98 47.83
C GLN A 649 -49.20 -11.28 47.39
N ALA A 650 -50.03 -11.91 48.24
CA ALA A 650 -51.44 -12.16 47.91
C ALA A 650 -52.34 -10.90 48.02
N GLY A 651 -51.79 -9.75 48.42
CA GLY A 651 -52.49 -8.47 48.50
C GLY A 651 -51.80 -7.44 49.40
N TYR A 652 -52.30 -6.19 49.39
CA TYR A 652 -51.66 -5.04 50.05
C TYR A 652 -51.45 -5.12 51.57
N GLY A 653 -52.14 -6.02 52.27
CA GLY A 653 -52.00 -6.22 53.73
C GLY A 653 -51.53 -7.61 54.12
N GLN A 654 -51.14 -8.43 53.14
CA GLN A 654 -50.68 -9.79 53.38
C GLN A 654 -49.21 -9.79 53.80
N PRO A 655 -48.78 -10.78 54.61
CA PRO A 655 -47.38 -10.91 55.01
C PRO A 655 -46.50 -11.08 53.77
N GLY A 656 -45.32 -10.47 53.84
CA GLY A 656 -44.28 -10.66 52.85
C GLY A 656 -43.55 -11.99 53.01
N GLY A 657 -42.47 -12.17 52.24
CA GLY A 657 -41.71 -13.40 52.24
C GLY A 657 -40.72 -13.48 51.08
N VAL A 658 -40.15 -14.68 50.90
CA VAL A 658 -39.36 -15.03 49.73
C VAL A 658 -40.28 -15.70 48.71
N PHE A 659 -40.22 -15.23 47.47
CA PHE A 659 -41.00 -15.77 46.36
C PHE A 659 -40.03 -16.37 45.34
N ASN A 660 -40.39 -17.52 44.79
CA ASN A 660 -39.57 -18.25 43.83
C ASN A 660 -40.27 -18.26 42.49
N TYR A 661 -39.50 -17.98 41.45
CA TYR A 661 -39.94 -17.99 40.06
C TYR A 661 -39.02 -18.90 39.26
N THR A 662 -39.60 -19.58 38.28
CA THR A 662 -38.88 -20.33 37.27
C THR A 662 -39.32 -19.80 35.92
N TYR A 663 -38.35 -19.39 35.11
CA TYR A 663 -38.55 -19.05 33.70
C TYR A 663 -38.15 -20.29 32.89
N ASP A 664 -39.10 -20.95 32.24
CA ASP A 664 -38.98 -22.23 31.55
C ASP A 664 -39.58 -22.29 30.13
N ASP A 665 -40.09 -21.18 29.58
CA ASP A 665 -40.66 -21.12 28.23
C ASP A 665 -39.76 -20.39 27.21
N GLY A 666 -39.67 -20.94 25.99
CA GLY A 666 -38.79 -20.43 24.92
C GLY A 666 -37.32 -20.80 25.07
N THR A 667 -36.41 -19.85 24.86
CA THR A 667 -34.96 -20.04 24.99
C THR A 667 -34.31 -18.81 25.66
N LEU A 668 -33.04 -18.92 26.08
CA LEU A 668 -32.28 -17.80 26.62
C LEU A 668 -32.14 -16.70 25.56
N ASN A 669 -32.24 -15.45 25.97
CA ASN A 669 -31.93 -14.30 25.11
C ASN A 669 -30.41 -14.02 25.15
N ASN A 670 -29.80 -13.83 23.97
CA ASN A 670 -28.38 -13.53 23.78
C ASN A 670 -27.99 -12.06 24.06
N GLY A 671 -28.92 -11.24 24.56
CA GLY A 671 -28.64 -9.90 25.09
C GLY A 671 -28.85 -8.73 24.12
N ILE A 672 -29.05 -8.96 22.81
CA ILE A 672 -29.45 -7.88 21.89
C ILE A 672 -30.98 -7.71 21.96
N VAL A 673 -31.41 -6.81 22.84
CA VAL A 673 -32.81 -6.37 22.93
C VAL A 673 -32.96 -5.03 22.24
N ASN A 674 -33.59 -5.01 21.06
CA ASN A 674 -33.89 -3.77 20.35
C ASN A 674 -35.21 -3.19 20.88
N PHE A 675 -35.13 -2.04 21.56
CA PHE A 675 -36.31 -1.26 21.93
C PHE A 675 -36.46 -0.07 20.97
N SER A 676 -37.66 0.14 20.44
CA SER A 676 -37.96 1.39 19.74
C SER A 676 -38.16 2.47 20.80
N VAL A 677 -37.21 3.38 20.95
CA VAL A 677 -37.42 4.58 21.77
C VAL A 677 -38.46 5.43 21.02
N VAL A 678 -39.68 5.46 21.54
CA VAL A 678 -40.77 6.30 21.00
C VAL A 678 -40.90 7.56 21.83
#